data_AF-A0AAD2GWA8-F1
#
_entry.id   AF-A0AAD2GWA8-F1
#
_cell.length_a   1.000
_cell.length_b   1.000
_cell.length_c   1.000
_cell.angle_alpha   90.00
_cell.angle_beta   90.00
_cell.angle_gamma   90.00
#
_symmetry.space_group_name_H-M   'P 1'
#
loop_
_entity.id
_entity.type
_entity.pdbx_description
1 polymer ?
#
loop_
_entity_poly.entity_id
_entity_poly.type
_entity_poly.pdbx_seq_one_letter_code
_entity_poly.pdbx_strand_id
1 'polypeptide(L)'
;MPTCRRKKVVLTEPSPALLEVVKTNPTKDVFFLQQTGEIFETYEAYAARMSFYRQKQFQCDVTGKSGLDYFQAVQSEMQEARTLHSRFPEALKGSVLKAVQWQVVGRLDHLVEAVYERFKDRYFPCEKVLVDLAGVKYHAEIRKVFPPKYNDKPDAREAFKSGQGCSSSEPIAVDEPPHAIVGDLKEPAKEANARDDPALYYYWVHLFEPEKDSKQKAAAKNAEQDPSAVDSLREVQCGALSRDRLAFSKSILRRFIRDCVDRDPAVASPWTVKTLVAQRFGVEYHMPEQTKKNVETVKKGESDKRKKVWDDKEQPPTKRQKKLTAAQEEKAAKRERENAEKAEKQKAAKEEAERLAAEKKKRKPIRYPTEDLDVRITDKEKKAGVKVKRPVPNRIALPFNDSPGTFESFLMAWNFLVVFGQALNLSPITLDEFEHGIQHTVAEAPCPMLGEIHASLVYNLRTVPFIRHSALLSLLGHNRETGMDEIVFGISLDELTAAMAEVGNNWERVPLRHSDNRSGWEDALFGCLKDHATLTNFPTIRQVLTRLLFAPDPSSEACPSLLTPTLQVVSSPAERYHSLPAADRIAILSFMANLATSSKAVHGHLELCEEQLTALRKEKIEVNRLKKQYAEEMNVLRAEMKENGADVPEPEVVLPDSSDLSDVPGEEPAPKKMKPTKRDTARAKQASLKQATADHRRLDEEINKLERRLEGIERDFRKLLSTVRVRPLGKDRFFNRVWWFDGIGSGSLVNNGGVSQYGAGRVFIQGPSELDLELLKNRTEDNVEERRKEEEGIEGMLGPSDWAVFSDQEELDEFMAWLNSKGNREVALKGSLTKWWPHILSGVKRRMADINASARLPEARRSTRAKAASGYDVSREPYMLWTNRKATSAPAP
;
A
#
# COMPACT_ATOMS: atom_id res chain seq x y z
N MET A 1 -6.94 -24.11 -5.57
CA MET A 1 -8.28 -23.51 -5.65
C MET A 1 -8.34 -22.37 -4.67
N PRO A 2 -8.74 -21.17 -5.13
CA PRO A 2 -8.78 -19.98 -4.31
C PRO A 2 -9.62 -20.17 -3.05
N THR A 3 -9.25 -19.44 -2.00
CA THR A 3 -10.01 -19.41 -0.76
C THR A 3 -10.80 -18.12 -0.66
N CYS A 4 -12.04 -18.22 -0.17
CA CYS A 4 -12.85 -17.09 0.21
C CYS A 4 -13.13 -17.20 1.71
N ARG A 5 -12.76 -16.18 2.49
CA ARG A 5 -12.87 -16.20 3.97
C ARG A 5 -12.25 -17.46 4.60
N ARG A 6 -11.05 -17.86 4.14
CA ARG A 6 -10.29 -19.05 4.58
C ARG A 6 -10.98 -20.41 4.33
N LYS A 7 -12.02 -20.45 3.48
CA LYS A 7 -12.64 -21.69 3.00
C LYS A 7 -12.36 -21.86 1.51
N LYS A 8 -12.02 -23.08 1.08
CA LYS A 8 -11.90 -23.41 -0.35
C LYS A 8 -13.24 -23.16 -1.04
N VAL A 9 -13.21 -22.51 -2.19
CA VAL A 9 -14.41 -22.27 -2.99
C VAL A 9 -14.80 -23.58 -3.67
N VAL A 10 -15.99 -24.08 -3.37
CA VAL A 10 -16.53 -25.31 -3.97
C VAL A 10 -17.28 -24.93 -5.25
N LEU A 11 -16.98 -25.63 -6.35
CA LEU A 11 -17.70 -25.48 -7.61
C LEU A 11 -19.12 -26.00 -7.48
N THR A 12 -20.06 -25.33 -8.13
CA THR A 12 -21.47 -25.69 -8.12
C THR A 12 -21.65 -26.92 -8.99
N GLU A 13 -22.13 -28.01 -8.40
CA GLU A 13 -22.50 -29.21 -9.15
C GLU A 13 -23.83 -28.96 -9.89
N PRO A 14 -24.03 -29.58 -11.08
CA PRO A 14 -25.29 -29.50 -11.78
C PRO A 14 -26.43 -30.02 -10.91
N SER A 15 -27.61 -29.39 -11.01
CA SER A 15 -28.76 -29.80 -10.22
C SER A 15 -29.15 -31.26 -10.53
N PRO A 16 -29.68 -32.03 -9.56
CA PRO A 16 -30.18 -33.39 -9.82
C PRO A 16 -31.25 -33.41 -10.92
N ALA A 17 -32.08 -32.36 -11.00
CA ALA A 17 -33.08 -32.21 -12.05
C ALA A 17 -32.44 -32.04 -13.44
N LEU A 18 -31.34 -31.28 -13.55
CA LEU A 18 -30.61 -31.14 -14.81
C LEU A 18 -30.00 -32.47 -15.25
N LEU A 19 -29.44 -33.24 -14.32
CA LEU A 19 -28.84 -34.55 -14.58
C LEU A 19 -29.87 -35.58 -15.04
N GLU A 20 -31.12 -35.51 -14.55
CA GLU A 20 -32.22 -36.34 -15.04
C GLU A 20 -32.72 -35.87 -16.41
N VAL A 21 -32.83 -34.56 -16.62
CA VAL A 21 -33.30 -33.99 -17.90
C VAL A 21 -32.33 -34.32 -19.04
N VAL A 22 -31.02 -34.33 -18.81
CA VAL A 22 -30.02 -34.73 -19.82
C VAL A 22 -30.21 -36.18 -20.28
N LYS A 23 -30.70 -37.09 -19.41
CA LYS A 23 -30.99 -38.48 -19.81
C LYS A 23 -32.21 -38.58 -20.72
N THR A 24 -33.18 -37.69 -20.56
CA THR A 24 -34.43 -37.66 -21.33
C THR A 24 -34.38 -36.76 -22.56
N ASN A 25 -33.58 -35.69 -22.53
CA ASN A 25 -33.50 -34.69 -23.59
C ASN A 25 -32.08 -34.11 -23.68
N PRO A 26 -31.20 -34.71 -24.49
CA PRO A 26 -29.79 -34.36 -24.56
C PRO A 26 -29.50 -33.03 -25.28
N THR A 27 -30.49 -32.38 -25.91
CA THR A 27 -30.33 -31.11 -26.64
C THR A 27 -30.83 -29.89 -25.86
N LYS A 28 -31.01 -29.98 -24.53
CA LYS A 28 -31.46 -28.83 -23.73
C LYS A 28 -30.36 -27.77 -23.62
N ASP A 29 -30.70 -26.53 -23.95
CA ASP A 29 -29.81 -25.38 -23.80
C ASP A 29 -29.55 -25.06 -22.32
N VAL A 30 -28.28 -24.77 -22.00
CA VAL A 30 -27.79 -24.46 -20.65
C VAL A 30 -26.78 -23.31 -20.69
N PHE A 31 -26.64 -22.60 -19.58
CA PHE A 31 -25.62 -21.55 -19.45
C PHE A 31 -24.34 -22.17 -18.90
N PHE A 32 -23.28 -22.17 -19.71
CA PHE A 32 -21.99 -22.76 -19.38
C PHE A 32 -20.96 -21.70 -19.01
N LEU A 33 -20.33 -21.86 -17.85
CA LEU A 33 -19.22 -21.02 -17.44
C LEU A 33 -17.89 -21.67 -17.83
N GLN A 34 -17.39 -21.31 -19.02
CA GLN A 34 -16.19 -21.92 -19.63
C GLN A 34 -14.95 -21.97 -18.73
N GLN A 35 -14.77 -20.96 -17.88
CA GLN A 35 -13.58 -20.81 -17.03
C GLN A 35 -13.57 -21.75 -15.81
N THR A 36 -14.75 -22.11 -15.28
CA THR A 36 -14.88 -23.00 -14.10
C THR A 36 -15.48 -24.35 -14.42
N GLY A 37 -16.08 -24.51 -15.60
CA GLY A 37 -16.78 -25.72 -16.00
C GLY A 37 -18.16 -25.88 -15.37
N GLU A 38 -18.66 -24.88 -14.63
CA GLU A 38 -20.00 -24.94 -14.01
C GLU A 38 -21.10 -24.75 -15.05
N ILE A 39 -22.21 -25.46 -14.86
CA ILE A 39 -23.39 -25.44 -15.72
C ILE A 39 -24.58 -24.92 -14.93
N PHE A 40 -25.33 -23.98 -15.50
CA PHE A 40 -26.49 -23.35 -14.87
C PHE A 40 -27.73 -23.49 -15.77
N GLU A 41 -28.87 -23.75 -15.14
CA GLU A 41 -30.16 -23.84 -15.85
C GLU A 41 -30.76 -22.47 -16.16
N THR A 42 -30.48 -21.47 -15.33
CA THR A 42 -31.02 -20.11 -15.47
C THR A 42 -29.89 -19.09 -15.63
N TYR A 43 -30.17 -18.04 -16.40
CA TYR A 43 -29.24 -16.93 -16.58
C TYR A 43 -28.95 -16.22 -15.25
N GLU A 44 -29.95 -16.08 -14.38
CA GLU A 44 -29.78 -15.44 -13.07
C GLU A 44 -28.76 -16.18 -12.19
N ALA A 45 -28.81 -17.51 -12.15
CA ALA A 45 -27.85 -18.32 -11.40
C ALA A 45 -26.43 -18.19 -11.98
N TYR A 46 -26.30 -18.19 -13.31
CA TYR A 46 -25.05 -17.94 -14.01
C TYR A 46 -24.48 -16.54 -13.68
N ALA A 47 -25.30 -15.49 -13.80
CA ALA A 47 -24.90 -14.10 -13.58
C ALA A 47 -24.53 -13.83 -12.11
N ALA A 48 -25.29 -14.38 -11.15
CA ALA A 48 -24.96 -14.30 -9.73
C ALA A 48 -23.63 -15.01 -9.42
N ARG A 49 -23.38 -16.17 -10.03
CA ARG A 49 -22.12 -16.89 -9.85
C ARG A 49 -20.93 -16.18 -10.48
N MET A 50 -21.09 -15.62 -11.67
CA MET A 50 -20.07 -14.79 -12.32
C MET A 50 -19.74 -13.55 -11.47
N SER A 51 -20.77 -12.90 -10.92
CA SER A 51 -20.60 -11.75 -10.03
C SER A 51 -19.85 -12.13 -8.75
N PHE A 52 -20.18 -13.28 -8.14
CA PHE A 52 -19.44 -13.83 -7.02
C PHE A 52 -17.95 -14.01 -7.34
N TYR A 53 -17.60 -14.52 -8.53
CA TYR A 53 -16.21 -14.69 -8.95
C TYR A 53 -15.47 -13.39 -9.26
N ARG A 54 -16.16 -12.35 -9.73
CA ARG A 54 -15.55 -11.03 -9.98
C ARG A 54 -15.32 -10.20 -8.71
N GLN A 55 -15.92 -10.59 -7.57
CA GLN A 55 -15.67 -9.93 -6.28
C GLN A 55 -14.23 -10.14 -5.84
N LYS A 56 -13.55 -9.06 -5.43
CA LYS A 56 -12.16 -9.07 -4.92
C LYS A 56 -12.03 -9.59 -3.49
N GLN A 57 -12.67 -10.72 -3.18
CA GLN A 57 -12.68 -11.33 -1.85
C GLN A 57 -11.91 -12.65 -1.78
N PHE A 58 -11.30 -13.06 -2.89
CA PHE A 58 -10.54 -14.29 -2.97
C PHE A 58 -9.10 -14.07 -2.55
N GLN A 59 -8.54 -15.11 -1.96
CA GLN A 59 -7.17 -15.19 -1.53
C GLN A 59 -6.54 -16.39 -2.23
N CYS A 60 -5.40 -16.14 -2.87
CA CYS A 60 -4.56 -17.17 -3.43
C CYS A 60 -4.05 -18.07 -2.29
N ASP A 61 -4.36 -19.37 -2.32
CA ASP A 61 -3.99 -20.32 -1.26
C ASP A 61 -2.47 -20.55 -1.21
N VAL A 62 -1.78 -20.33 -2.34
CA VAL A 62 -0.34 -20.54 -2.48
C VAL A 62 0.47 -19.35 -1.96
N THR A 63 0.14 -18.12 -2.40
CA THR A 63 0.88 -16.89 -2.03
C THR A 63 0.33 -16.21 -0.79
N GLY A 64 -0.90 -16.50 -0.40
CA GLY A 64 -1.62 -15.76 0.64
C GLY A 64 -2.03 -14.35 0.22
N LYS A 65 -1.78 -13.91 -1.03
CA LYS A 65 -2.25 -12.62 -1.53
C LYS A 65 -3.78 -12.60 -1.53
N SER A 66 -4.34 -11.61 -0.85
CA SER A 66 -5.79 -11.39 -0.71
C SER A 66 -6.21 -10.14 -1.49
N GLY A 67 -7.52 -9.99 -1.73
CA GLY A 67 -8.03 -8.86 -2.51
C GLY A 67 -8.01 -9.09 -4.02
N LEU A 68 -7.96 -10.37 -4.44
CA LEU A 68 -8.02 -10.77 -5.84
C LEU A 68 -9.44 -11.23 -6.19
N ASP A 69 -9.84 -11.07 -7.44
CA ASP A 69 -10.99 -11.82 -7.96
C ASP A 69 -10.65 -13.32 -8.10
N TYR A 70 -11.66 -14.16 -8.32
CA TYR A 70 -11.47 -15.61 -8.38
C TYR A 70 -10.51 -16.01 -9.51
N PHE A 71 -10.63 -15.38 -10.69
CA PHE A 71 -9.82 -15.73 -11.86
C PHE A 71 -8.38 -15.27 -11.71
N GLN A 72 -8.15 -14.08 -11.16
CA GLN A 72 -6.84 -13.56 -10.78
C GLN A 72 -6.20 -14.43 -9.69
N ALA A 73 -6.97 -14.89 -8.71
CA ALA A 73 -6.49 -15.82 -7.70
C ALA A 73 -6.11 -17.17 -8.32
N VAL A 74 -6.92 -17.73 -9.23
CA VAL A 74 -6.58 -18.95 -9.98
C VAL A 74 -5.32 -18.76 -10.82
N GLN A 75 -5.20 -17.65 -11.55
CA GLN A 75 -4.01 -17.35 -12.35
C GLN A 75 -2.76 -17.21 -11.49
N SER A 76 -2.87 -16.53 -10.34
CA SER A 76 -1.78 -16.43 -9.36
C SER A 76 -1.39 -17.79 -8.79
N GLU A 77 -2.35 -18.66 -8.48
CA GLU A 77 -2.09 -20.03 -8.03
C GLU A 77 -1.39 -20.85 -9.13
N MET A 78 -1.86 -20.76 -10.37
CA MET A 78 -1.26 -21.46 -11.51
C MET A 78 0.16 -21.00 -11.80
N GLN A 79 0.42 -19.69 -11.78
CA GLN A 79 1.75 -19.16 -12.02
C GLN A 79 2.74 -19.62 -10.94
N GLU A 80 2.32 -19.59 -9.69
CA GLU A 80 3.16 -19.98 -8.56
C GLU A 80 3.37 -21.50 -8.50
N ALA A 81 2.37 -22.30 -8.87
CA ALA A 81 2.52 -23.73 -9.05
C ALA A 81 3.53 -24.04 -10.17
N ARG A 82 3.47 -23.32 -11.31
CA ARG A 82 4.46 -23.45 -12.39
C ARG A 82 5.87 -23.12 -11.92
N THR A 83 6.05 -22.00 -11.23
CA THR A 83 7.36 -21.59 -10.68
C THR A 83 7.86 -22.56 -9.60
N LEU A 84 6.97 -23.09 -8.77
CA LEU A 84 7.29 -24.11 -7.76
C LEU A 84 7.77 -25.40 -8.45
N HIS A 85 7.03 -25.90 -9.42
CA HIS A 85 7.39 -27.13 -10.14
C HIS A 85 8.61 -26.95 -11.04
N SER A 86 8.93 -25.74 -11.53
CA SER A 86 10.16 -25.50 -12.29
C SER A 86 11.40 -25.44 -11.40
N ARG A 87 11.25 -25.01 -10.14
CA ARG A 87 12.35 -24.91 -9.16
C ARG A 87 12.59 -26.19 -8.38
N PHE A 88 11.53 -26.92 -8.03
CA PHE A 88 11.65 -28.15 -7.25
C PHE A 88 12.26 -29.27 -8.11
N PRO A 89 13.31 -29.98 -7.64
CA PRO A 89 14.02 -30.97 -8.45
C PRO A 89 13.11 -32.06 -9.00
N GLU A 90 13.15 -32.30 -10.32
CA GLU A 90 12.30 -33.29 -11.00
C GLU A 90 12.56 -34.71 -10.45
N ALA A 91 13.83 -35.05 -10.22
CA ALA A 91 14.26 -36.35 -9.70
C ALA A 91 13.66 -36.69 -8.32
N LEU A 92 13.34 -35.68 -7.51
CA LEU A 92 12.75 -35.87 -6.17
C LEU A 92 11.24 -36.05 -6.18
N LYS A 93 10.54 -35.55 -7.20
CA LYS A 93 9.07 -35.50 -7.21
C LYS A 93 8.45 -36.88 -7.04
N GLY A 94 8.87 -37.85 -7.85
CA GLY A 94 8.34 -39.21 -7.78
C GLY A 94 8.60 -39.88 -6.43
N SER A 95 9.84 -39.84 -5.95
CA SER A 95 10.25 -40.49 -4.70
C SER A 95 9.57 -39.88 -3.47
N VAL A 96 9.44 -38.55 -3.41
CA VAL A 96 8.73 -37.85 -2.32
C VAL A 96 7.23 -38.20 -2.33
N LEU A 97 6.59 -38.24 -3.50
CA LEU A 97 5.17 -38.58 -3.61
C LEU A 97 4.88 -40.03 -3.22
N LYS A 98 5.76 -40.96 -3.58
CA LYS A 98 5.67 -42.37 -3.12
C LYS A 98 5.77 -42.48 -1.60
N ALA A 99 6.65 -41.69 -0.97
CA ALA A 99 6.81 -41.72 0.48
C ALA A 99 5.61 -41.14 1.25
N VAL A 100 4.97 -40.11 0.69
CA VAL A 100 3.80 -39.45 1.30
C VAL A 100 2.51 -40.27 1.13
N GLN A 101 2.43 -41.09 0.09
CA GLN A 101 1.25 -41.88 -0.24
C GLN A 101 0.83 -42.79 0.95
N TRP A 102 -0.45 -42.69 1.33
CA TRP A 102 -1.10 -43.42 2.41
C TRP A 102 -0.59 -43.19 3.84
N GLN A 103 0.18 -42.12 4.07
CA GLN A 103 0.62 -41.79 5.42
C GLN A 103 -0.52 -41.23 6.27
N VAL A 104 -0.67 -41.72 7.51
CA VAL A 104 -1.71 -41.28 8.45
C VAL A 104 -1.11 -40.29 9.44
N VAL A 105 -0.93 -39.04 9.00
CA VAL A 105 -0.33 -37.96 9.81
C VAL A 105 -1.30 -36.80 9.94
N GLY A 106 -1.61 -36.39 11.18
CA GLY A 106 -2.64 -35.38 11.47
C GLY A 106 -2.31 -33.96 10.99
N ARG A 107 -1.05 -33.51 11.04
CA ARG A 107 -0.63 -32.18 10.58
C ARG A 107 0.35 -32.29 9.41
N LEU A 108 0.16 -31.45 8.39
CA LEU A 108 1.06 -31.39 7.23
C LEU A 108 2.52 -31.09 7.65
N ASP A 109 2.73 -30.26 8.67
CA ASP A 109 4.09 -29.91 9.12
C ASP A 109 4.89 -31.10 9.61
N HIS A 110 4.26 -32.06 10.29
CA HIS A 110 4.95 -33.26 10.77
C HIS A 110 5.32 -34.18 9.61
N LEU A 111 4.47 -34.27 8.59
CA LEU A 111 4.74 -35.02 7.37
C LEU A 111 5.90 -34.39 6.58
N VAL A 112 5.91 -33.06 6.46
CA VAL A 112 7.01 -32.32 5.82
C VAL A 112 8.34 -32.53 6.55
N GLU A 113 8.32 -32.54 7.89
CA GLU A 113 9.52 -32.80 8.70
C GLU A 113 10.07 -34.22 8.46
N ALA A 114 9.20 -35.23 8.46
CA ALA A 114 9.60 -36.62 8.22
C ALA A 114 10.19 -36.82 6.82
N VAL A 115 9.58 -36.23 5.79
CA VAL A 115 10.10 -36.26 4.42
C VAL A 115 11.42 -35.49 4.32
N TYR A 116 11.53 -34.31 4.93
CA TYR A 116 12.76 -33.52 4.88
C TYR A 116 13.94 -34.28 5.49
N GLU A 117 13.76 -34.87 6.68
CA GLU A 117 14.80 -35.64 7.35
C GLU A 117 15.20 -36.91 6.57
N ARG A 118 14.27 -37.53 5.84
CA ARG A 118 14.55 -38.72 5.02
C ARG A 118 15.32 -38.39 3.74
N PHE A 119 15.04 -37.25 3.11
CA PHE A 119 15.58 -36.90 1.79
C PHE A 119 16.75 -35.93 1.81
N LYS A 120 17.01 -35.19 2.91
CA LYS A 120 18.03 -34.12 2.96
C LYS A 120 19.44 -34.55 2.53
N ASP A 121 19.87 -35.76 2.90
CA ASP A 121 21.23 -36.26 2.67
C ASP A 121 21.32 -37.32 1.55
N ARG A 122 20.21 -37.58 0.84
CA ARG A 122 20.12 -38.60 -0.22
C ARG A 122 19.84 -37.93 -1.56
N TYR A 123 20.73 -38.11 -2.54
CA TYR A 123 20.66 -37.41 -3.83
C TYR A 123 20.40 -38.37 -4.99
N PHE A 124 19.79 -37.86 -6.07
CA PHE A 124 19.32 -38.67 -7.20
C PHE A 124 20.04 -38.31 -8.51
N PRO A 125 20.11 -39.24 -9.49
CA PRO A 125 20.59 -38.92 -10.83
C PRO A 125 19.82 -37.75 -11.47
N CYS A 126 20.51 -36.93 -12.26
CA CYS A 126 20.02 -35.71 -12.91
C CYS A 126 19.56 -34.60 -11.95
N GLU A 127 19.92 -34.69 -10.67
CA GLU A 127 19.64 -33.65 -9.68
C GLU A 127 20.72 -32.56 -9.70
N LYS A 128 20.30 -31.29 -9.65
CA LYS A 128 21.18 -30.13 -9.54
C LYS A 128 21.51 -29.84 -8.07
N VAL A 129 22.79 -29.78 -7.75
CA VAL A 129 23.33 -29.66 -6.38
C VAL A 129 24.47 -28.64 -6.33
N LEU A 130 24.86 -28.26 -5.11
CA LEU A 130 26.04 -27.47 -4.81
C LEU A 130 27.10 -28.40 -4.20
N VAL A 131 28.31 -28.37 -4.76
CA VAL A 131 29.45 -29.18 -4.31
C VAL A 131 30.47 -28.27 -3.67
N ASP A 132 30.85 -28.54 -2.43
CA ASP A 132 31.93 -27.84 -1.74
C ASP A 132 33.26 -28.58 -2.00
N LEU A 133 34.16 -27.92 -2.72
CA LEU A 133 35.51 -28.39 -2.97
C LEU A 133 36.48 -27.40 -2.33
N ALA A 134 37.12 -27.82 -1.24
CA ALA A 134 38.12 -27.03 -0.51
C ALA A 134 37.63 -25.61 -0.10
N GLY A 135 36.35 -25.46 0.24
CA GLY A 135 35.76 -24.20 0.71
C GLY A 135 35.15 -23.33 -0.41
N VAL A 136 35.21 -23.78 -1.67
CA VAL A 136 34.57 -23.13 -2.82
C VAL A 136 33.39 -23.97 -3.29
N LYS A 137 32.22 -23.34 -3.42
CA LYS A 137 30.99 -24.00 -3.86
C LYS A 137 30.79 -23.90 -5.37
N TYR A 138 30.52 -25.03 -5.99
CA TYR A 138 30.25 -25.15 -7.42
C TYR A 138 28.83 -25.67 -7.66
N HIS A 139 28.14 -25.11 -8.65
CA HIS A 139 26.93 -25.71 -9.21
C HIS A 139 27.29 -26.99 -9.96
N ALA A 140 26.60 -28.08 -9.68
CA ALA A 140 26.84 -29.37 -10.30
C ALA A 140 25.56 -30.16 -10.59
N GLU A 141 25.65 -31.14 -11.48
CA GLU A 141 24.59 -32.11 -11.74
C GLU A 141 25.08 -33.53 -11.47
N ILE A 142 24.27 -34.32 -10.77
CA ILE A 142 24.58 -35.72 -10.46
C ILE A 142 24.34 -36.58 -11.70
N ARG A 143 25.38 -37.28 -12.17
CA ARG A 143 25.30 -38.20 -13.31
C ARG A 143 24.97 -39.62 -12.88
N LYS A 144 25.65 -40.13 -11.86
CA LYS A 144 25.51 -41.51 -11.37
C LYS A 144 25.59 -41.56 -9.85
N VAL A 145 24.80 -42.45 -9.26
CA VAL A 145 24.79 -42.75 -7.83
C VAL A 145 25.22 -44.20 -7.64
N PHE A 146 26.20 -44.42 -6.77
CA PHE A 146 26.69 -45.74 -6.40
C PHE A 146 26.27 -46.04 -4.96
N PRO A 147 25.41 -47.06 -4.76
CA PRO A 147 25.03 -47.50 -3.41
C PRO A 147 26.20 -48.07 -2.60
N PRO A 148 26.05 -48.21 -1.27
CA PRO A 148 27.11 -48.68 -0.36
C PRO A 148 27.76 -50.01 -0.76
N LYS A 149 27.05 -50.88 -1.50
CA LYS A 149 27.57 -52.16 -2.04
C LYS A 149 28.77 -52.00 -3.01
N TYR A 150 29.05 -50.79 -3.48
CA TYR A 150 30.17 -50.47 -4.38
C TYR A 150 31.36 -49.81 -3.66
N ASN A 151 31.31 -49.67 -2.33
CA ASN A 151 32.40 -49.06 -1.56
C ASN A 151 33.72 -49.81 -1.80
N ASP A 152 33.68 -51.15 -1.75
CA ASP A 152 34.84 -52.03 -1.92
C ASP A 152 35.23 -52.30 -3.38
N LYS A 153 34.57 -51.65 -4.36
CA LYS A 153 34.80 -51.85 -5.80
C LYS A 153 35.13 -50.54 -6.52
N PRO A 154 36.35 -49.98 -6.33
CA PRO A 154 36.76 -48.73 -6.97
C PRO A 154 36.79 -48.84 -8.51
N ASP A 155 37.24 -49.97 -9.07
CA ASP A 155 37.32 -50.20 -10.52
C ASP A 155 35.97 -50.03 -11.23
N ALA A 156 34.88 -50.47 -10.58
CA ALA A 156 33.52 -50.34 -11.11
C ALA A 156 33.01 -48.88 -11.08
N ARG A 157 33.53 -48.05 -10.17
CA ARG A 157 33.20 -46.63 -10.05
C ARG A 157 34.02 -45.78 -11.02
N GLU A 158 35.29 -46.11 -11.22
CA GLU A 158 36.20 -45.40 -12.13
C GLU A 158 35.91 -45.65 -13.61
N ALA A 159 35.39 -46.84 -13.97
CA ALA A 159 34.95 -47.15 -15.33
C ALA A 159 33.90 -46.16 -15.88
N PHE A 160 33.18 -45.43 -15.02
CA PHE A 160 32.23 -44.40 -15.42
C PHE A 160 32.92 -43.13 -15.98
N LYS A 161 34.17 -42.86 -15.61
CA LYS A 161 34.93 -41.65 -16.02
C LYS A 161 35.45 -41.73 -17.46
N SER A 162 35.72 -42.94 -17.98
CA SER A 162 36.51 -43.16 -19.20
C SER A 162 35.73 -43.15 -20.52
N GLY A 163 34.41 -42.96 -20.53
CA GLY A 163 33.66 -42.64 -21.74
C GLY A 163 33.70 -43.66 -22.89
N GLN A 164 33.94 -44.95 -22.63
CA GLN A 164 33.77 -45.99 -23.65
C GLN A 164 32.30 -46.37 -23.80
N GLY A 165 31.66 -45.87 -24.88
CA GLY A 165 30.69 -46.71 -25.56
C GLY A 165 31.43 -47.92 -26.11
N CYS A 166 31.10 -49.13 -25.67
CA CYS A 166 31.60 -50.34 -26.31
C CYS A 166 30.60 -51.48 -26.25
N SER A 167 30.27 -51.95 -27.45
CA SER A 167 29.71 -53.26 -27.75
C SER A 167 30.63 -54.36 -27.22
N SER A 168 30.29 -54.95 -26.07
CA SER A 168 30.49 -56.38 -25.84
C SER A 168 29.68 -56.85 -24.63
N SER A 169 29.09 -58.02 -24.80
CA SER A 169 28.25 -58.78 -23.92
C SER A 169 28.80 -58.95 -22.50
N GLU A 170 28.23 -58.20 -21.55
CA GLU A 170 27.73 -58.68 -20.25
C GLU A 170 26.99 -57.51 -19.56
N PRO A 171 25.68 -57.64 -19.25
CA PRO A 171 24.97 -56.57 -18.58
C PRO A 171 25.53 -56.44 -17.16
N ILE A 172 26.14 -55.30 -16.83
CA ILE A 172 26.29 -54.92 -15.42
C ILE A 172 24.88 -54.69 -14.88
N ALA A 173 24.30 -55.79 -14.40
CA ALA A 173 22.96 -55.91 -13.93
C ALA A 173 22.84 -55.16 -12.60
N VAL A 174 22.37 -53.90 -12.63
CA VAL A 174 21.67 -53.29 -11.50
C VAL A 174 20.77 -52.16 -12.02
N ASP A 175 19.58 -52.53 -12.49
CA ASP A 175 18.44 -51.63 -12.67
C ASP A 175 17.70 -51.44 -11.31
N GLU A 176 18.48 -51.39 -10.23
CA GLU A 176 17.95 -51.21 -8.88
C GLU A 176 17.89 -49.71 -8.58
N PRO A 177 16.70 -49.17 -8.28
CA PRO A 177 16.55 -47.74 -8.03
C PRO A 177 17.43 -47.33 -6.83
N PRO A 178 18.22 -46.25 -6.95
CA PRO A 178 19.06 -45.78 -5.85
C PRO A 178 18.17 -45.43 -4.65
N HIS A 179 18.65 -45.76 -3.45
CA HIS A 179 17.96 -45.54 -2.19
C HIS A 179 16.65 -46.33 -2.02
N ALA A 180 16.69 -47.66 -2.19
CA ALA A 180 15.52 -48.55 -2.15
C ALA A 180 14.69 -48.49 -0.84
N ILE A 181 15.31 -48.11 0.29
CA ILE A 181 14.68 -48.08 1.63
C ILE A 181 14.04 -46.71 1.95
N VAL A 182 14.06 -45.75 1.02
CA VAL A 182 13.65 -44.36 1.26
C VAL A 182 12.13 -44.13 1.35
N GLY A 183 11.34 -45.03 0.78
CA GLY A 183 9.89 -44.83 0.65
C GLY A 183 9.09 -44.96 1.95
N ASP A 184 9.59 -45.67 2.97
CA ASP A 184 8.79 -45.93 4.17
C ASP A 184 9.03 -44.88 5.28
N LEU A 185 8.03 -44.01 5.48
CA LEU A 185 8.02 -43.01 6.55
C LEU A 185 7.46 -43.55 7.87
N LYS A 186 7.00 -44.81 7.93
CA LYS A 186 6.51 -45.43 9.18
C LYS A 186 7.64 -45.78 10.13
N GLU A 187 8.83 -46.05 9.59
CA GLU A 187 10.02 -46.36 10.36
C GLU A 187 10.74 -45.06 10.79
N PRO A 188 11.25 -44.99 12.04
CA PRO A 188 12.03 -43.86 12.50
C PRO A 188 13.23 -43.53 11.59
N ALA A 189 13.55 -42.25 11.47
CA ALA A 189 14.68 -41.79 10.63
C ALA A 189 15.99 -42.51 10.96
N LYS A 190 16.25 -42.70 12.27
CA LYS A 190 17.48 -43.33 12.80
C LYS A 190 17.66 -44.79 12.35
N GLU A 191 16.59 -45.59 12.38
CA GLU A 191 16.65 -47.02 12.05
C GLU A 191 16.84 -47.27 10.55
N ALA A 192 16.16 -46.49 9.72
CA ALA A 192 16.35 -46.57 8.27
C ALA A 192 17.69 -45.98 7.83
N ASN A 193 18.23 -44.96 8.51
CA ASN A 193 19.60 -44.50 8.26
C ASN A 193 20.66 -45.52 8.71
N ALA A 194 20.39 -46.33 9.74
CA ALA A 194 21.29 -47.41 10.14
C ALA A 194 21.34 -48.56 9.13
N ARG A 195 20.22 -48.83 8.42
CA ARG A 195 20.15 -49.82 7.34
C ARG A 195 20.65 -49.30 6.00
N ASP A 196 20.49 -48.00 5.75
CA ASP A 196 20.83 -47.34 4.49
C ASP A 196 21.52 -46.00 4.79
N ASP A 197 22.80 -46.07 5.12
CA ASP A 197 23.58 -44.91 5.55
C ASP A 197 23.90 -43.99 4.35
N PRO A 198 23.38 -42.74 4.32
CA PRO A 198 23.63 -41.80 3.23
C PRO A 198 25.10 -41.42 3.07
N ALA A 199 25.94 -41.55 4.10
CA ALA A 199 27.37 -41.23 4.05
C ALA A 199 28.18 -42.25 3.24
N LEU A 200 27.67 -43.48 3.09
CA LEU A 200 28.34 -44.56 2.35
C LEU A 200 28.04 -44.55 0.85
N TYR A 201 27.30 -43.55 0.36
CA TYR A 201 27.00 -43.36 -1.06
C TYR A 201 28.05 -42.51 -1.75
N TYR A 202 28.43 -42.93 -2.96
CA TYR A 202 29.28 -42.15 -3.86
C TYR A 202 28.47 -41.57 -5.02
N TYR A 203 28.77 -40.31 -5.35
CA TYR A 203 28.07 -39.54 -6.36
C TYR A 203 29.07 -39.03 -7.39
N TRP A 204 28.85 -39.37 -8.67
CA TRP A 204 29.57 -38.73 -9.76
C TRP A 204 28.84 -37.46 -10.18
N VAL A 205 29.51 -36.32 -10.03
CA VAL A 205 28.98 -34.99 -10.28
C VAL A 205 29.74 -34.30 -11.40
N HIS A 206 29.01 -33.61 -12.26
CA HIS A 206 29.56 -32.77 -13.31
C HIS A 206 29.46 -31.30 -12.88
N LEU A 207 30.60 -30.62 -12.80
CA LEU A 207 30.72 -29.25 -12.28
C LEU A 207 30.52 -28.23 -13.40
N PHE A 208 29.73 -27.18 -13.16
CA PHE A 208 29.46 -26.13 -14.14
C PHE A 208 30.10 -24.80 -13.76
N GLU A 209 29.60 -24.10 -12.75
CA GLU A 209 30.01 -22.73 -12.43
C GLU A 209 30.20 -22.53 -10.92
N PRO A 210 31.18 -21.73 -10.48
CA PRO A 210 31.30 -21.34 -9.07
C PRO A 210 30.19 -20.38 -8.65
N GLU A 211 29.69 -20.54 -7.41
CA GLU A 211 28.61 -19.74 -6.84
C GLU A 211 29.06 -18.28 -6.58
N LYS A 212 28.47 -17.31 -7.29
CA LYS A 212 28.78 -15.87 -7.14
C LYS A 212 27.95 -15.24 -6.01
N ASP A 213 28.31 -15.48 -4.76
CA ASP A 213 27.54 -14.94 -3.63
C ASP A 213 28.00 -13.52 -3.23
N SER A 214 27.05 -12.58 -3.18
CA SER A 214 27.30 -11.13 -2.98
C SER A 214 27.61 -10.74 -1.53
N LYS A 215 27.43 -11.66 -0.57
CA LYS A 215 27.57 -11.39 0.87
C LYS A 215 28.82 -11.97 1.54
N GLN A 216 29.67 -12.71 0.82
CA GLN A 216 30.90 -13.30 1.35
C GLN A 216 32.19 -12.75 0.69
N LYS A 217 32.30 -11.42 0.53
CA LYS A 217 33.55 -10.81 0.02
C LYS A 217 34.72 -10.80 1.02
N ALA A 218 34.53 -11.24 2.27
CA ALA A 218 35.57 -11.17 3.30
C ALA A 218 36.39 -12.47 3.48
N ALA A 219 35.84 -13.65 3.14
CA ALA A 219 36.52 -14.94 3.36
C ALA A 219 37.24 -15.49 2.11
N ALA A 220 36.90 -15.02 0.91
CA ALA A 220 37.39 -15.55 -0.36
C ALA A 220 38.73 -14.95 -0.84
N LYS A 221 39.51 -14.27 0.01
CA LYS A 221 40.76 -13.60 -0.42
C LYS A 221 41.98 -14.53 -0.55
N ASN A 222 41.91 -15.78 -0.11
CA ASN A 222 43.05 -16.70 -0.08
C ASN A 222 42.80 -18.08 -0.74
N ALA A 223 41.71 -18.27 -1.50
CA ALA A 223 41.49 -19.52 -2.24
C ALA A 223 41.84 -19.31 -3.72
N GLU A 224 42.91 -19.94 -4.19
CA GLU A 224 43.21 -20.07 -5.62
C GLU A 224 42.02 -20.74 -6.33
N GLN A 225 41.34 -20.00 -7.19
CA GLN A 225 40.29 -20.56 -8.06
C GLN A 225 40.98 -21.33 -9.18
N ASP A 226 40.94 -22.66 -9.14
CA ASP A 226 41.42 -23.52 -10.22
C ASP A 226 40.46 -23.46 -11.42
N PRO A 227 40.82 -22.79 -12.53
CA PRO A 227 39.93 -22.63 -13.68
C PRO A 227 39.65 -23.96 -14.40
N SER A 228 40.43 -25.01 -14.14
CA SER A 228 40.24 -26.34 -14.75
C SER A 228 39.16 -27.19 -14.08
N ALA A 229 38.59 -26.74 -12.96
CA ALA A 229 37.55 -27.46 -12.24
C ALA A 229 36.17 -27.38 -12.94
N VAL A 230 35.92 -26.32 -13.70
CA VAL A 230 34.69 -26.12 -14.48
C VAL A 230 34.64 -27.10 -15.65
N ASP A 231 33.47 -27.72 -15.88
CA ASP A 231 33.21 -28.77 -16.88
C ASP A 231 33.85 -30.14 -16.57
N SER A 232 34.41 -30.32 -15.36
CA SER A 232 35.02 -31.60 -14.94
C SER A 232 34.01 -32.54 -14.27
N LEU A 233 34.23 -33.85 -14.42
CA LEU A 233 33.49 -34.90 -13.73
C LEU A 233 34.26 -35.35 -12.48
N ARG A 234 33.63 -35.32 -11.31
CA ARG A 234 34.25 -35.69 -10.02
C ARG A 234 33.41 -36.67 -9.22
N GLU A 235 34.07 -37.54 -8.47
CA GLU A 235 33.44 -38.39 -7.46
C GLU A 235 33.42 -37.64 -6.12
N VAL A 236 32.26 -37.60 -5.46
CA VAL A 236 32.06 -36.95 -4.15
C VAL A 236 31.11 -37.77 -3.28
N GLN A 237 31.18 -37.53 -1.97
CA GLN A 237 30.27 -38.12 -0.96
C GLN A 237 29.27 -37.09 -0.44
N CYS A 238 28.26 -37.54 0.31
CA CYS A 238 27.15 -36.70 0.75
C CYS A 238 27.58 -35.44 1.54
N GLY A 239 28.67 -35.51 2.31
CA GLY A 239 29.16 -34.41 3.14
C GLY A 239 29.67 -33.20 2.34
N ALA A 240 30.11 -33.42 1.11
CA ALA A 240 30.52 -32.36 0.19
C ALA A 240 29.36 -31.82 -0.66
N LEU A 241 28.18 -32.42 -0.57
CA LEU A 241 26.99 -32.06 -1.33
C LEU A 241 26.01 -31.25 -0.48
N SER A 242 25.39 -30.26 -1.10
CA SER A 242 24.25 -29.55 -0.52
C SER A 242 23.26 -29.15 -1.61
N ARG A 243 21.98 -28.99 -1.26
CA ARG A 243 20.96 -28.48 -2.19
C ARG A 243 20.85 -26.97 -2.09
N ASP A 244 20.47 -26.33 -3.20
CA ASP A 244 20.06 -24.93 -3.17
C ASP A 244 18.85 -24.76 -2.22
N ARG A 245 18.99 -23.85 -1.25
CA ARG A 245 17.95 -23.53 -0.26
C ARG A 245 16.68 -22.97 -0.91
N LEU A 246 16.80 -22.40 -2.12
CA LEU A 246 15.68 -21.89 -2.92
C LEU A 246 15.00 -22.96 -3.78
N ALA A 247 15.58 -24.16 -3.90
CA ALA A 247 15.01 -25.30 -4.61
C ALA A 247 14.47 -26.39 -3.65
N PHE A 248 15.17 -26.63 -2.53
CA PHE A 248 14.81 -27.65 -1.55
C PHE A 248 14.92 -27.10 -0.11
N SER A 249 13.77 -26.82 0.50
CA SER A 249 13.65 -26.44 1.91
C SER A 249 12.32 -26.92 2.48
N LYS A 250 12.18 -26.98 3.81
CA LYS A 250 10.91 -27.35 4.48
C LYS A 250 9.72 -26.51 3.98
N SER A 251 9.96 -25.22 3.69
CA SER A 251 8.92 -24.32 3.18
C SER A 251 8.46 -24.66 1.76
N ILE A 252 9.41 -24.99 0.88
CA ILE A 252 9.14 -25.36 -0.52
C ILE A 252 8.51 -26.75 -0.56
N LEU A 253 9.02 -27.68 0.24
CA LEU A 253 8.49 -29.03 0.38
C LEU A 253 7.05 -29.03 0.88
N ARG A 254 6.72 -28.17 1.86
CA ARG A 254 5.33 -27.96 2.32
C ARG A 254 4.42 -27.49 1.18
N ARG A 255 4.89 -26.57 0.32
CA ARG A 255 4.11 -26.10 -0.83
C ARG A 255 3.94 -27.20 -1.88
N PHE A 256 5.00 -27.94 -2.19
CA PHE A 256 4.97 -29.05 -3.14
C PHE A 256 4.01 -30.17 -2.71
N ILE A 257 4.12 -30.65 -1.46
CA ILE A 257 3.24 -31.70 -0.94
C ILE A 257 1.78 -31.23 -0.91
N ARG A 258 1.51 -29.98 -0.53
CA ARG A 258 0.15 -29.42 -0.52
C ARG A 258 -0.47 -29.37 -1.93
N ASP A 259 0.33 -29.10 -2.95
CA ASP A 259 -0.18 -29.01 -4.33
C ASP A 259 -0.48 -30.39 -4.93
N CYS A 260 0.30 -31.41 -4.57
CA CYS A 260 0.20 -32.76 -5.16
C CYS A 260 -0.71 -33.75 -4.42
N VAL A 261 -1.10 -33.46 -3.17
CA VAL A 261 -1.73 -34.43 -2.27
C VAL A 261 -3.03 -33.88 -1.68
N ASP A 262 -4.05 -34.74 -1.57
CA ASP A 262 -5.32 -34.48 -0.91
C ASP A 262 -5.47 -35.32 0.37
N ARG A 263 -6.28 -34.83 1.31
CA ARG A 263 -6.66 -35.55 2.54
C ARG A 263 -8.10 -35.22 2.91
N ASP A 264 -8.87 -36.26 3.20
CA ASP A 264 -10.25 -36.15 3.66
C ASP A 264 -10.33 -35.43 5.03
N PRO A 265 -11.31 -34.53 5.27
CA PRO A 265 -11.51 -33.84 6.55
C PRO A 265 -11.69 -34.77 7.76
N ALA A 266 -12.01 -36.05 7.55
CA ALA A 266 -12.12 -37.03 8.61
C ALA A 266 -10.78 -37.25 9.34
N VAL A 267 -10.92 -37.56 10.62
CA VAL A 267 -9.82 -37.81 11.53
C VAL A 267 -9.18 -39.16 11.19
N ALA A 268 -7.85 -39.25 11.29
CA ALA A 268 -7.04 -40.37 10.82
C ALA A 268 -7.13 -40.71 9.31
N SER A 269 -7.63 -39.80 8.46
CA SER A 269 -7.60 -40.01 7.01
C SER A 269 -6.16 -39.97 6.47
N PRO A 270 -5.78 -40.93 5.60
CA PRO A 270 -4.46 -40.96 4.99
C PRO A 270 -4.29 -39.83 3.96
N TRP A 271 -3.05 -39.41 3.75
CA TRP A 271 -2.67 -38.51 2.66
C TRP A 271 -2.60 -39.29 1.34
N THR A 272 -3.28 -38.81 0.30
CA THR A 272 -3.35 -39.48 -1.01
C THR A 272 -2.94 -38.54 -2.12
N VAL A 273 -2.01 -38.96 -2.98
CA VAL A 273 -1.57 -38.24 -4.17
C VAL A 273 -2.71 -38.16 -5.18
N LYS A 274 -2.90 -36.97 -5.77
CA LYS A 274 -3.91 -36.72 -6.81
C LYS A 274 -3.74 -37.68 -8.00
N THR A 275 -4.84 -38.20 -8.54
CA THR A 275 -4.83 -39.24 -9.57
C THR A 275 -3.97 -38.89 -10.80
N LEU A 276 -4.10 -37.67 -11.33
CA LEU A 276 -3.30 -37.22 -12.49
C LEU A 276 -1.81 -37.11 -12.18
N VAL A 277 -1.46 -36.74 -10.95
CA VAL A 277 -0.08 -36.62 -10.49
C VAL A 277 0.51 -38.02 -10.27
N ALA A 278 -0.28 -38.93 -9.69
CA ALA A 278 0.11 -40.32 -9.49
C ALA A 278 0.41 -41.03 -10.82
N GLN A 279 -0.43 -40.83 -11.84
CA GLN A 279 -0.19 -41.36 -13.19
C GLN A 279 1.09 -40.79 -13.82
N ARG A 280 1.31 -39.48 -13.71
CA ARG A 280 2.49 -38.81 -14.28
C ARG A 280 3.82 -39.29 -13.68
N PHE A 281 3.84 -39.59 -12.39
CA PHE A 281 5.06 -39.98 -11.65
C PHE A 281 5.12 -41.48 -11.32
N GLY A 282 4.24 -42.30 -11.89
CA GLY A 282 4.20 -43.75 -11.65
C GLY A 282 4.04 -44.13 -10.18
N VAL A 283 3.16 -43.41 -9.45
CA VAL A 283 2.80 -43.70 -8.07
C VAL A 283 1.56 -44.58 -8.06
N GLU A 284 1.58 -45.65 -7.26
CA GLU A 284 0.44 -46.55 -7.15
C GLU A 284 -0.76 -45.85 -6.51
N TYR A 285 -1.88 -45.82 -7.23
CA TYR A 285 -3.10 -45.11 -6.82
C TYR A 285 -4.13 -46.03 -6.14
N HIS A 286 -4.10 -47.33 -6.43
CA HIS A 286 -4.98 -48.31 -5.79
C HIS A 286 -4.40 -48.72 -4.43
N MET A 287 -5.14 -48.52 -3.35
CA MET A 287 -4.67 -48.82 -2.00
C MET A 287 -4.59 -50.35 -1.77
N PRO A 288 -3.42 -50.90 -1.40
CA PRO A 288 -3.28 -52.32 -1.06
C PRO A 288 -4.14 -52.71 0.16
N GLU A 289 -4.67 -53.93 0.17
CA GLU A 289 -5.57 -54.41 1.24
C GLU A 289 -4.94 -54.38 2.64
N GLN A 290 -3.63 -54.62 2.73
CA GLN A 290 -2.89 -54.54 4.00
C GLN A 290 -2.83 -53.11 4.54
N THR A 291 -2.58 -52.13 3.66
CA THR A 291 -2.57 -50.70 4.02
C THR A 291 -3.96 -50.22 4.42
N LYS A 292 -5.01 -50.71 3.74
CA LYS A 292 -6.41 -50.41 4.06
C LYS A 292 -6.80 -50.85 5.48
N LYS A 293 -6.47 -52.10 5.85
CA LYS A 293 -6.73 -52.63 7.20
C LYS A 293 -6.01 -51.82 8.29
N ASN A 294 -4.77 -51.40 8.04
CA ASN A 294 -3.99 -50.58 8.98
C ASN A 294 -4.55 -49.15 9.15
N VAL A 295 -5.04 -48.53 8.08
CA VAL A 295 -5.71 -47.22 8.15
C VAL A 295 -7.02 -47.33 8.93
N GLU A 296 -7.79 -48.40 8.71
CA GLU A 296 -9.06 -48.66 9.40
C GLU A 296 -8.87 -48.92 10.91
N THR A 297 -7.82 -49.63 11.33
CA THR A 297 -7.52 -49.86 12.75
C THR A 297 -7.14 -48.56 13.47
N VAL A 298 -6.34 -47.70 12.83
CA VAL A 298 -5.98 -46.37 13.37
C VAL A 298 -7.21 -45.46 13.48
N LYS A 299 -8.08 -45.47 12.45
CA LYS A 299 -9.34 -44.70 12.44
C LYS A 299 -10.32 -45.15 13.54
N LYS A 300 -10.42 -46.46 13.78
CA LYS A 300 -11.25 -47.02 14.86
C LYS A 300 -10.70 -46.64 16.24
N GLY A 301 -9.40 -46.77 16.46
CA GLY A 301 -8.75 -46.42 17.72
C GLY A 301 -8.85 -44.93 18.11
N GLU A 302 -8.81 -44.02 17.14
CA GLU A 302 -8.97 -42.58 17.41
C GLU A 302 -10.45 -42.18 17.65
N SER A 303 -11.39 -42.88 17.01
CA SER A 303 -12.84 -42.71 17.22
C SER A 303 -13.27 -43.17 18.63
N ASP A 304 -12.71 -44.29 19.11
CA ASP A 304 -13.00 -44.81 20.46
C ASP A 304 -12.44 -43.92 21.57
N LYS A 305 -11.27 -43.29 21.35
CA LYS A 305 -10.70 -42.29 22.27
C LYS A 305 -11.60 -41.06 22.43
N ARG A 306 -12.27 -40.62 21.35
CA ARG A 306 -13.19 -39.47 21.38
C ARG A 306 -14.51 -39.80 22.08
N LYS A 307 -15.03 -41.02 21.90
CA LYS A 307 -16.23 -41.48 22.64
C LYS A 307 -15.99 -41.50 24.15
N LYS A 308 -14.82 -41.98 24.58
CA LYS A 308 -14.44 -42.01 26.00
C LYS A 308 -14.33 -40.62 26.65
N VAL A 309 -13.82 -39.63 25.91
CA VAL A 309 -13.72 -38.22 26.37
C VAL A 309 -15.08 -37.52 26.41
N TRP A 310 -16.03 -37.96 25.57
CA TRP A 310 -17.39 -37.45 25.57
C TRP A 310 -18.22 -38.04 26.73
N ASP A 311 -18.06 -39.33 27.03
CA ASP A 311 -18.75 -40.00 28.15
C ASP A 311 -18.31 -39.48 29.53
N ASP A 312 -17.07 -39.02 29.69
CA ASP A 312 -16.56 -38.47 30.97
C ASP A 312 -17.10 -37.05 31.29
N LYS A 313 -17.80 -36.37 30.36
CA LYS A 313 -18.15 -34.95 30.49
C LYS A 313 -19.63 -34.66 30.82
N GLU A 314 -20.53 -35.64 30.78
CA GLU A 314 -21.94 -35.44 31.13
C GLU A 314 -22.55 -36.60 31.94
N GLN A 315 -22.40 -36.61 33.27
CA GLN A 315 -23.41 -37.09 34.24
C GLN A 315 -23.18 -36.39 35.59
N PRO A 316 -24.23 -35.91 36.31
CA PRO A 316 -25.00 -36.77 37.25
C PRO A 316 -26.46 -36.26 37.51
N PRO A 317 -27.22 -36.74 38.52
CA PRO A 317 -27.54 -38.10 38.96
C PRO A 317 -29.07 -38.39 38.95
N THR A 318 -29.41 -39.67 39.06
CA THR A 318 -30.75 -40.29 39.06
C THR A 318 -31.69 -39.89 40.21
N LYS A 319 -33.03 -39.92 39.99
CA LYS A 319 -34.01 -40.22 41.04
C LYS A 319 -35.33 -40.80 40.51
N ARG A 320 -35.83 -41.76 41.31
CA ARG A 320 -36.80 -42.82 41.04
C ARG A 320 -38.26 -42.39 41.01
N GLN A 321 -39.04 -43.14 40.23
CA GLN A 321 -40.51 -43.16 40.14
C GLN A 321 -41.20 -43.53 41.48
N LYS A 322 -42.39 -42.97 41.71
CA LYS A 322 -43.41 -43.52 42.62
C LYS A 322 -44.79 -43.41 41.97
N LYS A 323 -45.52 -44.53 41.90
CA LYS A 323 -46.84 -44.72 41.27
C LYS A 323 -47.95 -44.01 42.06
N LEU A 324 -48.95 -43.46 41.36
CA LEU A 324 -50.19 -42.89 41.92
C LEU A 324 -51.43 -43.52 41.27
N THR A 325 -52.55 -43.48 41.99
CA THR A 325 -53.78 -44.28 41.84
C THR A 325 -54.87 -43.61 40.97
N ALA A 326 -55.80 -44.43 40.47
CA ALA A 326 -56.84 -44.14 39.46
C ALA A 326 -57.93 -43.09 39.80
N ALA A 327 -57.84 -42.40 40.94
CA ALA A 327 -58.75 -41.28 41.27
C ALA A 327 -58.15 -39.89 40.99
N GLN A 328 -56.90 -39.83 40.52
CA GLN A 328 -56.22 -38.60 40.12
C GLN A 328 -56.24 -38.34 38.61
N GLU A 329 -56.66 -39.30 37.78
CA GLU A 329 -56.63 -39.21 36.31
C GLU A 329 -57.69 -38.27 35.72
N GLU A 330 -58.87 -38.12 36.34
CA GLU A 330 -59.93 -37.26 35.79
C GLU A 330 -59.67 -35.75 36.03
N LYS A 331 -59.10 -35.39 37.19
CA LYS A 331 -58.60 -34.03 37.46
C LYS A 331 -57.28 -33.72 36.75
N ALA A 332 -56.45 -34.74 36.48
CA ALA A 332 -55.24 -34.61 35.66
C ALA A 332 -55.59 -34.33 34.20
N ALA A 333 -56.60 -34.99 33.62
CA ALA A 333 -57.02 -34.77 32.22
C ALA A 333 -57.55 -33.35 31.94
N LYS A 334 -58.26 -32.72 32.89
CA LYS A 334 -58.71 -31.32 32.76
C LYS A 334 -57.56 -30.31 32.90
N ARG A 335 -56.62 -30.57 33.83
CA ARG A 335 -55.38 -29.78 33.96
C ARG A 335 -54.41 -30.00 32.81
N GLU A 336 -54.42 -31.19 32.18
CA GLU A 336 -53.65 -31.49 30.97
C GLU A 336 -54.19 -30.75 29.75
N ARG A 337 -55.52 -30.63 29.58
CA ARG A 337 -56.08 -29.81 28.50
C ARG A 337 -55.77 -28.32 28.65
N GLU A 338 -55.90 -27.76 29.86
CA GLU A 338 -55.55 -26.36 30.13
C GLU A 338 -54.03 -26.10 30.07
N ASN A 339 -53.20 -27.05 30.51
CA ASN A 339 -51.74 -26.97 30.34
C ASN A 339 -51.32 -27.20 28.89
N ALA A 340 -52.02 -28.03 28.12
CA ALA A 340 -51.76 -28.22 26.70
C ALA A 340 -52.10 -26.96 25.90
N GLU A 341 -53.22 -26.29 26.19
CA GLU A 341 -53.58 -25.03 25.53
C GLU A 341 -52.63 -23.88 25.90
N LYS A 342 -52.19 -23.80 27.17
CA LYS A 342 -51.15 -22.84 27.59
C LYS A 342 -49.77 -23.18 27.01
N ALA A 343 -49.42 -24.45 26.90
CA ALA A 343 -48.18 -24.91 26.28
C ALA A 343 -48.19 -24.68 24.75
N GLU A 344 -49.35 -24.76 24.10
CA GLU A 344 -49.53 -24.45 22.69
C GLU A 344 -49.43 -22.94 22.44
N LYS A 345 -50.08 -22.10 23.26
CA LYS A 345 -49.90 -20.63 23.22
C LYS A 345 -48.45 -20.22 23.52
N GLN A 346 -47.77 -20.88 24.47
CA GLN A 346 -46.35 -20.64 24.72
C GLN A 346 -45.44 -21.17 23.59
N LYS A 347 -45.79 -22.28 22.93
CA LYS A 347 -45.07 -22.77 21.75
C LYS A 347 -45.24 -21.82 20.58
N ALA A 348 -46.45 -21.32 20.31
CA ALA A 348 -46.70 -20.34 19.25
C ALA A 348 -45.96 -19.02 19.52
N ALA A 349 -45.98 -18.52 20.76
CA ALA A 349 -45.23 -17.32 21.14
C ALA A 349 -43.70 -17.53 21.07
N LYS A 350 -43.22 -18.73 21.42
CA LYS A 350 -41.81 -19.11 21.30
C LYS A 350 -41.40 -19.29 19.84
N GLU A 351 -42.26 -19.84 19.00
CA GLU A 351 -42.04 -20.03 17.57
C GLU A 351 -42.08 -18.70 16.82
N GLU A 352 -42.97 -17.78 17.18
CA GLU A 352 -42.99 -16.41 16.64
C GLU A 352 -41.77 -15.60 17.11
N ALA A 353 -41.40 -15.70 18.38
CA ALA A 353 -40.16 -15.11 18.91
C ALA A 353 -38.91 -15.74 18.28
N GLU A 354 -38.94 -17.05 17.98
CA GLU A 354 -37.88 -17.77 17.28
C GLU A 354 -37.85 -17.41 15.80
N ARG A 355 -38.99 -17.10 15.16
CA ARG A 355 -39.06 -16.57 13.79
C ARG A 355 -38.49 -15.16 13.71
N LEU A 356 -38.86 -14.27 14.64
CA LEU A 356 -38.29 -12.93 14.79
C LEU A 356 -36.80 -12.97 15.16
N ALA A 357 -36.39 -13.92 16.00
CA ALA A 357 -34.98 -14.14 16.33
C ALA A 357 -34.21 -14.77 15.18
N ALA A 358 -34.82 -15.63 14.37
CA ALA A 358 -34.25 -16.21 13.16
C ALA A 358 -34.12 -15.16 12.06
N GLU A 359 -35.08 -14.23 11.95
CA GLU A 359 -35.02 -13.08 11.05
C GLU A 359 -33.92 -12.09 11.46
N LYS A 360 -33.75 -11.85 12.76
CA LYS A 360 -32.60 -11.11 13.31
C LYS A 360 -31.27 -11.86 13.15
N LYS A 361 -31.26 -13.21 13.23
CA LYS A 361 -30.08 -14.06 12.99
C LYS A 361 -29.73 -14.22 11.49
N LYS A 362 -30.69 -14.03 10.58
CA LYS A 362 -30.48 -14.03 9.11
C LYS A 362 -29.67 -12.82 8.66
N ARG A 363 -29.76 -11.68 9.36
CA ARG A 363 -28.85 -10.55 9.16
C ARG A 363 -27.53 -10.86 9.87
N LYS A 364 -26.57 -11.41 9.13
CA LYS A 364 -25.21 -11.67 9.61
C LYS A 364 -24.69 -10.40 10.32
N PRO A 365 -24.13 -10.48 11.53
CA PRO A 365 -23.54 -9.32 12.19
C PRO A 365 -22.49 -8.69 11.26
N ILE A 366 -22.74 -7.46 10.82
CA ILE A 366 -21.80 -6.73 9.96
C ILE A 366 -20.56 -6.46 10.81
N ARG A 367 -19.43 -7.03 10.42
CA ARG A 367 -18.15 -6.77 11.07
C ARG A 367 -17.60 -5.47 10.53
N TYR A 368 -17.41 -4.49 11.41
CA TYR A 368 -16.76 -3.22 11.08
C TYR A 368 -15.23 -3.33 11.29
N PRO A 369 -14.42 -2.60 10.50
CA PRO A 369 -14.82 -1.78 9.35
C PRO A 369 -15.31 -2.63 8.16
N THR A 370 -16.30 -2.14 7.41
CA THR A 370 -16.90 -2.81 6.24
C THR A 370 -16.83 -1.89 5.02
N GLU A 371 -17.34 -2.31 3.86
CA GLU A 371 -17.40 -1.44 2.69
C GLU A 371 -18.29 -0.22 3.01
N ASP A 372 -17.82 0.99 2.68
CA ASP A 372 -18.40 2.25 3.17
C ASP A 372 -19.85 2.47 2.73
N LEU A 373 -20.24 2.02 1.53
CA LEU A 373 -21.63 2.08 1.04
C LEU A 373 -22.51 1.00 1.68
N ASP A 374 -21.95 -0.09 2.23
CA ASP A 374 -22.72 -1.07 3.01
C ASP A 374 -23.09 -0.53 4.41
N VAL A 375 -22.47 0.58 4.85
CA VAL A 375 -22.79 1.23 6.12
C VAL A 375 -24.09 2.02 5.98
N ARG A 376 -25.15 1.53 6.64
CA ARG A 376 -26.44 2.22 6.75
C ARG A 376 -26.52 2.96 8.09
N ILE A 377 -26.88 4.24 8.05
CA ILE A 377 -27.12 5.06 9.25
C ILE A 377 -28.46 4.67 9.85
N THR A 378 -28.48 4.21 11.10
CA THR A 378 -29.70 3.82 11.81
C THR A 378 -30.43 5.03 12.40
N ASP A 379 -31.74 4.93 12.63
CA ASP A 379 -32.52 6.03 13.22
C ASP A 379 -32.05 6.41 14.64
N LYS A 380 -31.46 5.45 15.37
CA LYS A 380 -30.83 5.72 16.67
C LYS A 380 -29.59 6.59 16.53
N GLU A 381 -28.81 6.41 15.47
CA GLU A 381 -27.62 7.22 15.18
C GLU A 381 -27.99 8.60 14.65
N LYS A 382 -29.05 8.69 13.82
CA LYS A 382 -29.63 9.99 13.43
C LYS A 382 -30.06 10.79 14.67
N LYS A 383 -30.72 10.13 15.64
CA LYS A 383 -31.10 10.74 16.93
C LYS A 383 -29.92 11.04 17.86
N ALA A 384 -28.82 10.32 17.73
CA ALA A 384 -27.57 10.57 18.47
C ALA A 384 -26.72 11.70 17.85
N GLY A 385 -27.23 12.40 16.83
CA GLY A 385 -26.57 13.56 16.24
C GLY A 385 -25.53 13.24 15.17
N VAL A 386 -25.53 12.03 14.59
CA VAL A 386 -24.67 11.72 13.44
C VAL A 386 -25.10 12.58 12.25
N LYS A 387 -24.18 13.42 11.75
CA LYS A 387 -24.43 14.27 10.58
C LYS A 387 -24.68 13.40 9.35
N VAL A 388 -25.89 13.50 8.80
CA VAL A 388 -26.30 12.73 7.60
C VAL A 388 -25.83 13.42 6.33
N LYS A 389 -25.98 14.75 6.27
CA LYS A 389 -25.57 15.57 5.13
C LYS A 389 -24.15 16.09 5.32
N ARG A 390 -23.33 15.98 4.27
CA ARG A 390 -21.98 16.56 4.20
C ARG A 390 -22.09 18.09 4.14
N PRO A 391 -21.20 18.85 4.81
CA PRO A 391 -21.08 20.28 4.52
C PRO A 391 -20.77 20.49 3.04
N VAL A 392 -21.40 21.49 2.43
CA VAL A 392 -21.24 21.76 0.99
C VAL A 392 -19.88 22.41 0.76
N PRO A 393 -18.94 21.76 0.04
CA PRO A 393 -17.64 22.35 -0.21
C PRO A 393 -17.77 23.48 -1.24
N ASN A 394 -17.01 24.55 -1.05
CA ASN A 394 -17.14 25.76 -1.86
C ASN A 394 -16.43 25.60 -3.21
N ARG A 395 -17.17 25.75 -4.32
CA ARG A 395 -16.63 25.68 -5.70
C ARG A 395 -16.22 27.05 -6.24
N ILE A 396 -16.83 28.13 -5.72
CA ILE A 396 -16.62 29.52 -6.15
C ILE A 396 -15.33 30.07 -5.54
N ALA A 397 -14.97 29.61 -4.34
CA ALA A 397 -13.71 29.96 -3.69
C ALA A 397 -12.46 29.36 -4.37
N LEU A 398 -12.63 28.54 -5.41
CA LEU A 398 -11.52 28.02 -6.21
C LEU A 398 -11.14 29.01 -7.31
N PRO A 399 -9.85 29.39 -7.42
CA PRO A 399 -9.41 30.30 -8.45
C PRO A 399 -9.48 29.66 -9.85
N PHE A 400 -9.86 30.45 -10.85
CA PHE A 400 -9.84 30.03 -12.26
C PHE A 400 -10.63 28.75 -12.55
N ASN A 401 -11.74 28.55 -11.83
CA ASN A 401 -12.61 27.37 -11.94
C ASN A 401 -13.75 27.55 -12.97
N ASP A 402 -13.73 28.65 -13.74
CA ASP A 402 -14.75 28.97 -14.75
C ASP A 402 -14.63 28.08 -16.00
N SER A 403 -13.41 27.65 -16.33
CA SER A 403 -13.09 26.79 -17.47
C SER A 403 -12.54 25.44 -17.01
N PRO A 404 -13.09 24.31 -17.51
CA PRO A 404 -12.63 22.98 -17.14
C PRO A 404 -11.12 22.79 -17.34
N GLY A 405 -10.42 22.21 -16.36
CA GLY A 405 -8.98 21.93 -16.45
C GLY A 405 -8.06 23.12 -16.11
N THR A 406 -8.58 24.34 -15.98
CA THR A 406 -7.76 25.54 -15.73
C THR A 406 -7.29 25.60 -14.28
N PHE A 407 -8.19 25.36 -13.33
CA PHE A 407 -7.84 25.25 -11.92
C PHE A 407 -6.83 24.10 -11.68
N GLU A 408 -6.98 22.97 -12.36
CA GLU A 408 -6.06 21.83 -12.25
C GLU A 408 -4.66 22.17 -12.75
N SER A 409 -4.58 22.86 -13.89
CA SER A 409 -3.32 23.34 -14.45
C SER A 409 -2.66 24.36 -13.51
N PHE A 410 -3.45 25.25 -12.91
CA PHE A 410 -2.99 26.23 -11.92
C PHE A 410 -2.45 25.55 -10.66
N LEU A 411 -3.22 24.63 -10.08
CA LEU A 411 -2.85 23.89 -8.89
C LEU A 411 -1.62 23.01 -9.15
N MET A 412 -1.53 22.38 -10.32
CA MET A 412 -0.37 21.58 -10.73
C MET A 412 0.88 22.45 -10.85
N ALA A 413 0.81 23.61 -11.52
CA ALA A 413 1.92 24.53 -11.65
C ALA A 413 2.41 25.04 -10.28
N TRP A 414 1.49 25.49 -9.42
CA TRP A 414 1.82 25.91 -8.05
C TRP A 414 2.47 24.76 -7.26
N ASN A 415 1.85 23.58 -7.29
CA ASN A 415 2.33 22.41 -6.58
C ASN A 415 3.74 22.00 -7.07
N PHE A 416 4.02 22.07 -8.37
CA PHE A 416 5.37 21.84 -8.92
C PHE A 416 6.39 22.83 -8.34
N LEU A 417 6.08 24.13 -8.34
CA LEU A 417 6.97 25.16 -7.83
C LEU A 417 7.27 24.98 -6.34
N VAL A 418 6.26 24.65 -5.53
CA VAL A 418 6.44 24.40 -4.09
C VAL A 418 7.19 23.10 -3.85
N VAL A 419 6.83 22.03 -4.55
CA VAL A 419 7.43 20.70 -4.38
C VAL A 419 8.92 20.73 -4.73
N PHE A 420 9.25 21.29 -5.89
CA PHE A 420 10.62 21.35 -6.41
C PHE A 420 11.33 22.67 -6.09
N GLY A 421 10.78 23.52 -5.21
CA GLY A 421 11.36 24.83 -4.90
C GLY A 421 12.80 24.78 -4.38
N GLN A 422 13.25 23.65 -3.81
CA GLN A 422 14.68 23.46 -3.50
C GLN A 422 15.54 23.23 -4.73
N ALA A 423 15.08 22.44 -5.71
CA ALA A 423 15.77 22.22 -6.98
C ALA A 423 15.74 23.46 -7.88
N LEU A 424 14.65 24.23 -7.83
CA LEU A 424 14.46 25.45 -8.62
C LEU A 424 15.08 26.71 -7.98
N ASN A 425 15.69 26.59 -6.80
CA ASN A 425 16.16 27.73 -5.99
C ASN A 425 15.08 28.80 -5.77
N LEU A 426 13.84 28.36 -5.53
CA LEU A 426 12.68 29.21 -5.23
C LEU A 426 12.33 29.15 -3.74
N SER A 427 12.03 30.31 -3.18
CA SER A 427 11.46 30.41 -1.84
C SER A 427 10.02 29.89 -1.85
N PRO A 428 9.48 29.40 -0.72
CA PRO A 428 8.09 28.95 -0.65
C PRO A 428 7.12 30.06 -1.08
N ILE A 429 6.07 29.68 -1.79
CA ILE A 429 5.03 30.58 -2.31
C ILE A 429 3.69 30.02 -1.85
N THR A 430 2.86 30.84 -1.21
CA THR A 430 1.50 30.42 -0.84
C THR A 430 0.61 30.34 -2.07
N LEU A 431 -0.47 29.56 -2.00
CA LEU A 431 -1.41 29.45 -3.10
C LEU A 431 -2.10 30.79 -3.38
N ASP A 432 -2.40 31.56 -2.32
CA ASP A 432 -3.01 32.89 -2.43
C ASP A 432 -2.04 33.88 -3.11
N GLU A 433 -0.76 33.93 -2.72
CA GLU A 433 0.22 34.80 -3.40
C GLU A 433 0.33 34.46 -4.89
N PHE A 434 0.37 33.17 -5.21
CA PHE A 434 0.43 32.71 -6.60
C PHE A 434 -0.84 33.07 -7.38
N GLU A 435 -2.02 32.92 -6.79
CA GLU A 435 -3.30 33.34 -7.37
C GLU A 435 -3.29 34.84 -7.75
N HIS A 436 -2.95 35.71 -6.80
CA HIS A 436 -2.91 37.17 -7.03
C HIS A 436 -1.83 37.55 -8.06
N GLY A 437 -0.66 36.89 -8.03
CA GLY A 437 0.38 37.07 -9.04
C GLY A 437 -0.12 36.75 -10.46
N ILE A 438 -0.89 35.67 -10.63
CA ILE A 438 -1.48 35.30 -11.92
C ILE A 438 -2.63 36.23 -12.33
N GLN A 439 -3.30 36.91 -11.39
CA GLN A 439 -4.32 37.91 -11.71
C GLN A 439 -3.73 39.31 -11.99
N HIS A 440 -2.48 39.55 -11.62
CA HIS A 440 -1.84 40.86 -11.75
C HIS A 440 -1.72 41.30 -13.23
N THR A 441 -2.25 42.48 -13.56
CA THR A 441 -2.30 43.00 -14.95
C THR A 441 -1.62 44.37 -15.12
N VAL A 442 -1.04 44.93 -14.06
CA VAL A 442 -0.49 46.29 -14.05
C VAL A 442 0.90 46.31 -14.69
N ALA A 443 1.07 47.07 -15.78
CA ALA A 443 2.33 47.15 -16.51
C ALA A 443 3.43 47.92 -15.76
N GLU A 444 3.06 49.03 -15.12
CA GLU A 444 4.00 49.98 -14.49
C GLU A 444 4.73 49.40 -13.25
N ALA A 445 4.12 48.40 -12.61
CA ALA A 445 4.64 47.76 -11.42
C ALA A 445 4.69 46.23 -11.62
N PRO A 446 5.69 45.71 -12.38
CA PRO A 446 5.74 44.31 -12.75
C PRO A 446 5.86 43.40 -11.53
N CYS A 447 5.22 42.22 -11.58
CA CYS A 447 5.23 41.26 -10.49
C CYS A 447 6.61 40.58 -10.35
N PRO A 448 7.40 40.88 -9.29
CA PRO A 448 8.75 40.32 -9.12
C PRO A 448 8.74 38.81 -8.93
N MET A 449 7.69 38.28 -8.28
CA MET A 449 7.51 36.85 -8.05
C MET A 449 7.39 36.07 -9.36
N LEU A 450 6.60 36.55 -10.33
CA LEU A 450 6.47 35.89 -11.63
C LEU A 450 7.79 35.92 -12.42
N GLY A 451 8.52 37.04 -12.38
CA GLY A 451 9.85 37.13 -12.99
C GLY A 451 10.84 36.12 -12.43
N GLU A 452 10.87 35.93 -11.11
CA GLU A 452 11.71 34.90 -10.47
C GLU A 452 11.28 33.46 -10.83
N ILE A 453 9.97 33.17 -10.84
CA ILE A 453 9.43 31.86 -11.21
C ILE A 453 9.85 31.50 -12.64
N HIS A 454 9.58 32.40 -13.60
CA HIS A 454 9.89 32.15 -15.00
C HIS A 454 11.39 32.07 -15.24
N ALA A 455 12.19 32.96 -14.64
CA ALA A 455 13.65 32.88 -14.75
C ALA A 455 14.17 31.53 -14.25
N SER A 456 13.71 31.05 -13.09
CA SER A 456 14.09 29.73 -12.55
C SER A 456 13.68 28.57 -13.46
N LEU A 457 12.49 28.62 -14.06
CA LEU A 457 12.04 27.61 -15.01
C LEU A 457 12.86 27.65 -16.31
N VAL A 458 13.09 28.84 -16.88
CA VAL A 458 13.94 29.03 -18.07
C VAL A 458 15.32 28.43 -17.84
N TYR A 459 15.97 28.70 -16.70
CA TYR A 459 17.27 28.12 -16.38
C TYR A 459 17.26 26.59 -16.34
N ASN A 460 16.19 25.98 -15.81
CA ASN A 460 16.03 24.53 -15.81
C ASN A 460 15.86 23.97 -17.22
N LEU A 461 15.05 24.63 -18.05
CA LEU A 461 14.75 24.21 -19.41
C LEU A 461 15.95 24.26 -20.34
N ARG A 462 16.97 25.09 -20.06
CA ARG A 462 18.27 25.07 -20.81
C ARG A 462 18.94 23.70 -20.81
N THR A 463 18.65 22.87 -19.80
CA THR A 463 19.23 21.52 -19.68
C THR A 463 18.37 20.43 -20.34
N VAL A 464 17.16 20.78 -20.76
CA VAL A 464 16.20 19.87 -21.41
C VAL A 464 16.46 19.91 -22.92
N PRO A 465 16.56 18.75 -23.60
CA PRO A 465 16.73 18.72 -25.05
C PRO A 465 15.56 19.38 -25.79
N PHE A 466 15.84 20.09 -26.87
CA PHE A 466 14.83 20.75 -27.70
C PHE A 466 15.20 20.78 -29.18
N ILE A 467 14.21 21.10 -30.01
CA ILE A 467 14.35 21.29 -31.45
C ILE A 467 14.06 22.75 -31.74
N ARG A 468 15.03 23.46 -32.36
CA ARG A 468 14.82 24.87 -32.68
C ARG A 468 13.58 25.08 -33.53
N HIS A 469 12.79 26.09 -33.19
CA HIS A 469 11.55 26.45 -33.88
C HIS A 469 10.49 25.33 -33.88
N SER A 470 10.51 24.42 -32.89
CA SER A 470 9.52 23.34 -32.74
C SER A 470 8.08 23.84 -32.88
N ALA A 471 7.75 24.97 -32.26
CA ALA A 471 6.40 25.53 -32.30
C ALA A 471 5.98 25.90 -33.73
N LEU A 472 6.88 26.56 -34.47
CA LEU A 472 6.65 26.97 -35.84
C LEU A 472 6.50 25.74 -36.76
N LEU A 473 7.40 24.76 -36.63
CA LEU A 473 7.33 23.52 -37.42
C LEU A 473 6.02 22.77 -37.18
N SER A 474 5.57 22.71 -35.92
CA SER A 474 4.30 22.09 -35.56
C SER A 474 3.09 22.83 -36.15
N LEU A 475 3.09 24.17 -36.15
CA LEU A 475 2.02 25.00 -36.70
C LEU A 475 1.95 24.88 -38.24
N LEU A 476 3.10 24.97 -38.92
CA LEU A 476 3.19 24.81 -40.37
C LEU A 476 2.77 23.40 -40.82
N GLY A 477 3.14 22.37 -40.05
CA GLY A 477 2.69 21.00 -40.29
C GLY A 477 1.17 20.87 -40.24
N HIS A 478 0.54 21.42 -39.19
CA HIS A 478 -0.91 21.38 -39.04
C HIS A 478 -1.66 22.16 -40.12
N ASN A 479 -1.16 23.32 -40.53
CA ASN A 479 -1.75 24.11 -41.63
C ASN A 479 -1.68 23.34 -42.96
N ARG A 480 -0.55 22.65 -43.25
CA ARG A 480 -0.43 21.79 -44.44
C ARG A 480 -1.39 20.61 -44.42
N GLU A 481 -1.64 20.01 -43.26
CA GLU A 481 -2.56 18.87 -43.10
C GLU A 481 -4.03 19.28 -43.23
N THR A 482 -4.40 20.43 -42.66
CA THR A 482 -5.79 20.91 -42.64
C THR A 482 -6.17 21.72 -43.89
N GLY A 483 -5.18 22.29 -44.60
CA GLY A 483 -5.39 23.12 -45.78
C GLY A 483 -6.09 24.45 -45.50
N MET A 484 -6.20 24.85 -44.23
CA MET A 484 -6.82 26.10 -43.79
C MET A 484 -5.79 26.98 -43.09
N ASP A 485 -5.56 28.17 -43.65
CA ASP A 485 -4.76 29.18 -42.96
C ASP A 485 -5.60 29.84 -41.86
N GLU A 486 -5.46 29.35 -40.63
CA GLU A 486 -6.22 29.83 -39.49
C GLU A 486 -5.77 31.24 -39.09
N ILE A 487 -6.62 32.23 -39.41
CA ILE A 487 -6.48 33.62 -38.96
C ILE A 487 -6.93 33.70 -37.51
N VAL A 488 -5.97 33.95 -36.61
CA VAL A 488 -6.22 34.03 -35.16
C VAL A 488 -6.02 35.46 -34.70
N PHE A 489 -7.06 36.06 -34.09
CA PHE A 489 -7.12 37.48 -33.70
C PHE A 489 -6.83 38.48 -34.84
N GLY A 490 -7.09 38.09 -36.09
CA GLY A 490 -6.83 38.93 -37.26
C GLY A 490 -5.41 38.81 -37.84
N ILE A 491 -4.57 37.94 -37.28
CA ILE A 491 -3.18 37.73 -37.71
C ILE A 491 -3.06 36.39 -38.43
N SER A 492 -2.45 36.37 -39.62
CA SER A 492 -2.14 35.14 -40.37
C SER A 492 -0.94 34.38 -39.77
N LEU A 493 -0.74 33.12 -40.18
CA LEU A 493 0.44 32.37 -39.73
C LEU A 493 1.74 32.97 -40.27
N ASP A 494 1.72 33.53 -41.47
CA ASP A 494 2.89 34.17 -42.10
C ASP A 494 3.29 35.46 -41.37
N GLU A 495 2.31 36.28 -40.99
CA GLU A 495 2.55 37.50 -40.19
C GLU A 495 3.12 37.16 -38.80
N LEU A 496 2.57 36.13 -38.14
CA LEU A 496 3.12 35.64 -36.88
C LEU A 496 4.56 35.13 -37.07
N THR A 497 4.82 34.37 -38.14
CA THR A 497 6.15 33.82 -38.44
C THR A 497 7.17 34.93 -38.67
N ALA A 498 6.79 36.00 -39.36
CA ALA A 498 7.62 37.18 -39.56
C ALA A 498 7.95 37.86 -38.23
N ALA A 499 6.95 38.12 -37.38
CA ALA A 499 7.16 38.72 -36.05
C ALA A 499 8.03 37.84 -35.13
N MET A 500 7.91 36.52 -35.24
CA MET A 500 8.70 35.55 -34.48
C MET A 500 10.19 35.51 -34.87
N ALA A 501 10.56 36.05 -36.04
CA ALA A 501 11.93 35.92 -36.56
C ALA A 501 12.96 36.62 -35.65
N GLU A 502 12.60 37.78 -35.09
CA GLU A 502 13.53 38.63 -34.34
C GLU A 502 13.50 38.41 -32.83
N VAL A 503 12.47 37.72 -32.30
CA VAL A 503 12.22 37.58 -30.85
C VAL A 503 12.60 36.19 -30.31
N GLY A 504 13.13 36.17 -29.09
CA GLY A 504 13.44 34.94 -28.33
C GLY A 504 14.62 34.13 -28.88
N ASN A 505 15.48 34.74 -29.69
CA ASN A 505 16.65 34.07 -30.26
C ASN A 505 17.78 33.91 -29.21
N ASN A 506 18.45 32.75 -29.20
CA ASN A 506 19.56 32.43 -28.28
C ASN A 506 19.21 32.57 -26.77
N TRP A 507 17.93 32.39 -26.41
CA TRP A 507 17.43 32.51 -25.04
C TRP A 507 18.20 31.63 -24.04
N GLU A 508 18.78 30.53 -24.49
CA GLU A 508 19.54 29.60 -23.67
C GLU A 508 20.85 30.19 -23.13
N ARG A 509 21.36 31.26 -23.78
CA ARG A 509 22.63 31.92 -23.45
C ARG A 509 22.45 33.22 -22.66
N VAL A 510 21.27 33.84 -22.70
CA VAL A 510 21.02 35.15 -22.07
C VAL A 510 21.06 35.00 -20.54
N PRO A 511 21.91 35.75 -19.81
CA PRO A 511 21.92 35.67 -18.35
C PRO A 511 20.77 36.49 -17.75
N LEU A 512 19.91 35.86 -16.94
CA LEU A 512 18.83 36.50 -16.19
C LEU A 512 19.30 36.77 -14.75
N ARG A 513 20.09 37.83 -14.58
CA ARG A 513 20.72 38.18 -13.30
C ARG A 513 19.70 38.65 -12.27
N HIS A 514 19.85 38.20 -11.03
CA HIS A 514 19.01 38.65 -9.92
C HIS A 514 19.23 40.14 -9.59
N SER A 515 20.44 40.68 -9.80
CA SER A 515 20.76 42.10 -9.59
C SER A 515 19.94 43.05 -10.46
N ASP A 516 19.50 42.57 -11.63
CA ASP A 516 18.83 43.36 -12.65
C ASP A 516 17.33 43.03 -12.66
N ASN A 517 16.79 42.55 -11.53
CA ASN A 517 15.41 42.09 -11.38
C ASN A 517 14.98 41.09 -12.46
N ARG A 518 15.90 40.21 -12.89
CA ARG A 518 15.66 39.22 -13.97
C ARG A 518 15.21 39.84 -15.30
N SER A 519 15.59 41.09 -15.58
CA SER A 519 15.23 41.78 -16.83
C SER A 519 15.44 40.90 -18.08
N GLY A 520 14.45 40.89 -18.98
CA GLY A 520 14.47 40.12 -20.22
C GLY A 520 14.03 38.65 -20.08
N TRP A 521 13.43 38.27 -18.95
CA TRP A 521 12.90 36.92 -18.76
C TRP A 521 11.71 36.64 -19.69
N GLU A 522 10.95 37.66 -20.10
CA GLU A 522 9.81 37.56 -21.00
C GLU A 522 10.23 37.15 -22.42
N ASP A 523 11.32 37.72 -22.92
CA ASP A 523 11.91 37.32 -24.20
C ASP A 523 12.50 35.91 -24.14
N ALA A 524 13.14 35.57 -23.02
CA ALA A 524 13.68 34.23 -22.81
C ALA A 524 12.56 33.18 -22.71
N LEU A 525 11.47 33.51 -22.02
CA LEU A 525 10.24 32.72 -21.98
C LEU A 525 9.71 32.48 -23.40
N PHE A 526 9.60 33.54 -24.20
CA PHE A 526 9.16 33.42 -25.59
C PHE A 526 10.04 32.45 -26.39
N GLY A 527 11.37 32.57 -26.23
CA GLY A 527 12.33 31.63 -26.81
C GLY A 527 12.11 30.18 -26.38
N CYS A 528 11.86 29.93 -25.09
CA CYS A 528 11.52 28.59 -24.59
C CYS A 528 10.25 28.04 -25.27
N LEU A 529 9.20 28.84 -25.39
CA LEU A 529 7.96 28.43 -26.04
C LEU A 529 8.20 28.11 -27.52
N LYS A 530 8.96 28.95 -28.22
CA LYS A 530 9.33 28.78 -29.64
C LYS A 530 10.06 27.46 -29.91
N ASP A 531 10.92 27.02 -28.99
CA ASP A 531 11.78 25.85 -29.17
C ASP A 531 11.26 24.55 -28.53
N HIS A 532 10.39 24.60 -27.52
CA HIS A 532 9.88 23.39 -26.86
C HIS A 532 8.41 23.09 -27.15
N ALA A 533 7.60 24.08 -27.51
CA ALA A 533 6.16 23.87 -27.66
C ALA A 533 5.83 23.19 -29.00
N THR A 534 4.73 22.44 -28.99
CA THR A 534 4.07 21.84 -30.14
C THR A 534 2.55 21.92 -29.92
N LEU A 535 1.75 21.76 -30.97
CA LEU A 535 0.29 21.69 -30.83
C LEU A 535 -0.18 20.50 -29.98
N THR A 536 0.66 19.47 -29.82
CA THR A 536 0.36 18.29 -29.00
C THR A 536 0.57 18.51 -27.51
N ASN A 537 1.62 19.23 -27.11
CA ASN A 537 1.95 19.46 -25.71
C ASN A 537 1.47 20.83 -25.19
N PHE A 538 1.14 21.76 -26.08
CA PHE A 538 0.59 23.07 -25.78
C PHE A 538 -0.44 23.48 -26.85
N PRO A 539 -1.69 23.01 -26.75
CA PRO A 539 -2.71 23.20 -27.79
C PRO A 539 -3.03 24.67 -28.12
N THR A 540 -2.99 25.57 -27.13
CA THR A 540 -3.29 27.00 -27.32
C THR A 540 -2.07 27.84 -27.71
N ILE A 541 -0.93 27.21 -28.06
CA ILE A 541 0.33 27.91 -28.37
C ILE A 541 0.18 28.97 -29.46
N ARG A 542 -0.62 28.72 -30.50
CA ARG A 542 -0.89 29.71 -31.57
C ARG A 542 -1.49 31.00 -31.00
N GLN A 543 -2.49 30.89 -30.15
CA GLN A 543 -3.18 32.04 -29.54
C GLN A 543 -2.24 32.80 -28.62
N VAL A 544 -1.47 32.06 -27.79
CA VAL A 544 -0.51 32.63 -26.83
C VAL A 544 0.61 33.40 -27.53
N LEU A 545 1.26 32.83 -28.55
CA LEU A 545 2.32 33.50 -29.30
C LEU A 545 1.80 34.78 -29.97
N THR A 546 0.57 34.75 -30.50
CA THR A 546 -0.04 35.92 -31.14
C THR A 546 -0.31 37.04 -30.13
N ARG A 547 -0.85 36.71 -28.95
CA ARG A 547 -1.10 37.72 -27.89
C ARG A 547 0.18 38.30 -27.30
N LEU A 548 1.29 37.54 -27.31
CA LEU A 548 2.60 37.97 -26.85
C LEU A 548 3.34 38.88 -27.83
N LEU A 549 3.09 38.76 -29.14
CA LEU A 549 3.78 39.54 -30.18
C LEU A 549 2.93 40.63 -30.82
N PHE A 550 1.63 40.69 -30.52
CA PHE A 550 0.75 41.69 -31.10
C PHE A 550 -0.11 42.38 -30.04
N ALA A 551 -0.28 43.70 -30.23
CA ALA A 551 -1.13 44.58 -29.45
C ALA A 551 -2.36 45.04 -30.24
N PRO A 552 -3.47 45.36 -29.55
CA PRO A 552 -4.59 46.06 -30.17
C PRO A 552 -4.16 47.48 -30.57
N ASP A 553 -4.74 47.99 -31.65
CA ASP A 553 -4.49 49.36 -32.11
C ASP A 553 -5.03 50.38 -31.09
N PRO A 554 -4.20 51.27 -30.52
CA PRO A 554 -4.65 52.29 -29.57
C PRO A 554 -5.61 53.32 -30.18
N SER A 555 -5.70 53.42 -31.51
CA SER A 555 -6.56 54.36 -32.23
C SER A 555 -7.90 53.77 -32.69
N SER A 556 -8.09 52.46 -32.53
CA SER A 556 -9.34 51.78 -32.89
C SER A 556 -10.34 51.90 -31.72
N GLU A 557 -11.38 52.73 -31.88
CA GLU A 557 -12.50 52.77 -30.93
C GLU A 557 -13.08 51.36 -30.81
N ALA A 558 -13.10 50.82 -29.59
CA ALA A 558 -13.61 49.49 -29.31
C ALA A 558 -15.06 49.35 -29.80
N CYS A 559 -15.25 48.68 -30.94
CA CYS A 559 -16.58 48.24 -31.39
C CYS A 559 -17.11 47.19 -30.39
N PRO A 560 -18.23 47.44 -29.67
CA PRO A 560 -18.76 46.50 -28.68
C PRO A 560 -19.28 45.17 -29.28
N SER A 561 -19.32 45.06 -30.60
CA SER A 561 -19.98 43.99 -31.36
C SER A 561 -19.11 42.76 -31.62
N LEU A 562 -17.79 42.83 -31.39
CA LEU A 562 -16.88 41.69 -31.57
C LEU A 562 -16.45 41.15 -30.20
N LEU A 563 -16.78 39.89 -29.91
CA LEU A 563 -16.44 39.21 -28.65
C LEU A 563 -14.93 38.94 -28.48
N THR A 564 -14.11 39.23 -29.49
CA THR A 564 -12.66 39.03 -29.49
C THR A 564 -11.93 40.25 -30.06
N PRO A 565 -10.91 40.79 -29.35
CA PRO A 565 -10.14 41.93 -29.84
C PRO A 565 -9.28 41.53 -31.03
N THR A 566 -9.32 42.31 -32.11
CA THR A 566 -8.37 42.22 -33.22
C THR A 566 -7.03 42.81 -32.78
N LEU A 567 -5.96 42.07 -33.05
CA LEU A 567 -4.59 42.49 -32.80
C LEU A 567 -3.96 42.92 -34.13
N GLN A 568 -3.21 44.02 -34.15
CA GLN A 568 -2.71 44.62 -35.40
C GLN A 568 -1.29 45.15 -35.31
N VAL A 569 -0.84 45.60 -34.12
CA VAL A 569 0.46 46.24 -33.95
C VAL A 569 1.47 45.25 -33.38
N VAL A 570 2.63 45.07 -34.03
CA VAL A 570 3.71 44.23 -33.49
C VAL A 570 4.25 44.86 -32.19
N SER A 571 4.42 44.05 -31.15
CA SER A 571 4.86 44.47 -29.81
C SER A 571 5.79 43.42 -29.20
N SER A 572 6.42 43.74 -28.07
CA SER A 572 7.38 42.86 -27.40
C SER A 572 6.72 41.99 -26.31
N PRO A 573 7.24 40.78 -26.03
CA PRO A 573 6.75 39.94 -24.93
C PRO A 573 6.70 40.67 -23.57
N ALA A 574 7.66 41.56 -23.29
CA ALA A 574 7.72 42.34 -22.06
C ALA A 574 6.52 43.28 -21.88
N GLU A 575 6.05 43.91 -22.96
CA GLU A 575 4.88 44.80 -22.97
C GLU A 575 3.55 44.05 -23.00
N ARG A 576 3.57 42.75 -23.30
CA ARG A 576 2.36 41.96 -23.55
C ARG A 576 2.05 40.93 -22.48
N TYR A 577 3.05 40.41 -21.76
CA TYR A 577 2.85 39.32 -20.80
C TYR A 577 1.81 39.65 -19.72
N HIS A 578 1.85 40.86 -19.15
CA HIS A 578 0.88 41.28 -18.12
C HIS A 578 -0.56 41.40 -18.66
N SER A 579 -0.73 41.60 -19.96
CA SER A 579 -2.03 41.70 -20.64
C SER A 579 -2.63 40.33 -21.00
N LEU A 580 -1.86 39.24 -20.84
CA LEU A 580 -2.36 37.89 -21.10
C LEU A 580 -3.48 37.51 -20.13
N PRO A 581 -4.55 36.84 -20.62
CA PRO A 581 -5.53 36.20 -19.75
C PRO A 581 -4.86 35.26 -18.76
N ALA A 582 -5.43 35.15 -17.56
CA ALA A 582 -4.91 34.26 -16.51
C ALA A 582 -4.79 32.81 -17.01
N ALA A 583 -5.76 32.33 -17.80
CA ALA A 583 -5.74 30.99 -18.38
C ALA A 583 -4.49 30.74 -19.26
N ASP A 584 -4.06 31.72 -20.06
CA ASP A 584 -2.87 31.61 -20.90
C ASP A 584 -1.59 31.59 -20.04
N ARG A 585 -1.52 32.44 -19.01
CA ARG A 585 -0.39 32.46 -18.07
C ARG A 585 -0.26 31.13 -17.31
N ILE A 586 -1.38 30.55 -16.91
CA ILE A 586 -1.46 29.22 -16.30
C ILE A 586 -1.01 28.15 -17.30
N ALA A 587 -1.48 28.20 -18.55
CA ALA A 587 -1.08 27.27 -19.59
C ALA A 587 0.44 27.29 -19.81
N ILE A 588 1.05 28.49 -19.93
CA ILE A 588 2.50 28.67 -20.03
C ILE A 588 3.23 28.02 -18.85
N LEU A 589 2.84 28.36 -17.62
CA LEU A 589 3.51 27.86 -16.42
C LEU A 589 3.35 26.35 -16.25
N SER A 590 2.16 25.82 -16.52
CA SER A 590 1.88 24.38 -16.49
C SER A 590 2.73 23.61 -17.50
N PHE A 591 2.87 24.15 -18.71
CA PHE A 591 3.71 23.60 -19.77
C PHE A 591 5.19 23.59 -19.37
N MET A 592 5.72 24.72 -18.90
CA MET A 592 7.10 24.81 -18.45
C MET A 592 7.40 23.90 -17.26
N ALA A 593 6.48 23.80 -16.29
CA ALA A 593 6.60 22.89 -15.15
C ALA A 593 6.66 21.42 -15.59
N ASN A 594 5.78 21.02 -16.52
CA ASN A 594 5.78 19.67 -17.08
C ASN A 594 7.11 19.34 -17.77
N LEU A 595 7.65 20.25 -18.58
CA LEU A 595 8.96 20.05 -19.21
C LEU A 595 10.11 20.01 -18.20
N ALA A 596 10.08 20.91 -17.21
CA ALA A 596 11.12 21.01 -16.19
C ALA A 596 11.20 19.76 -15.29
N THR A 597 10.16 18.92 -15.27
CA THR A 597 10.20 17.62 -14.59
C THR A 597 11.32 16.72 -15.12
N SER A 598 11.66 16.85 -16.41
CA SER A 598 12.76 16.11 -17.05
C SER A 598 14.15 16.75 -16.88
N SER A 599 14.26 17.85 -16.12
CA SER A 599 15.52 18.56 -15.95
C SER A 599 16.50 17.80 -15.06
N LYS A 600 17.80 18.02 -15.28
CA LYS A 600 18.86 17.41 -14.46
C LYS A 600 18.75 17.81 -13.00
N ALA A 601 18.35 19.05 -12.71
CA ALA A 601 18.22 19.55 -11.34
C ALA A 601 17.06 18.86 -10.59
N VAL A 602 15.92 18.66 -11.26
CA VAL A 602 14.78 17.94 -10.66
C VAL A 602 15.12 16.47 -10.45
N HIS A 603 15.73 15.80 -11.43
CA HIS A 603 16.14 14.40 -11.30
C HIS A 603 17.15 14.20 -10.16
N GLY A 604 18.20 15.04 -10.08
CA GLY A 604 19.18 14.95 -8.99
C GLY A 604 18.56 15.23 -7.61
N HIS A 605 17.56 16.10 -7.54
CA HIS A 605 16.83 16.33 -6.29
C HIS A 605 15.93 15.15 -5.90
N LEU A 606 15.31 14.47 -6.87
CA LEU A 606 14.51 13.25 -6.61
C LEU A 606 15.37 12.13 -6.04
N GLU A 607 16.57 11.90 -6.60
CA GLU A 607 17.54 10.92 -6.09
C GLU A 607 17.93 11.23 -4.64
N LEU A 608 18.28 12.49 -4.34
CA LEU A 608 18.59 12.94 -2.99
C LEU A 608 17.41 12.70 -2.02
N CYS A 609 16.18 12.98 -2.45
CA CYS A 609 14.98 12.73 -1.64
C CYS A 609 14.79 11.24 -1.34
N GLU A 610 15.05 10.35 -2.30
CA GLU A 610 14.96 8.90 -2.10
C GLU A 610 16.01 8.36 -1.12
N GLU A 611 17.23 8.89 -1.19
CA GLU A 611 18.30 8.58 -0.22
C GLU A 611 17.91 9.02 1.20
N GLN A 612 17.44 10.26 1.36
CA GLN A 612 16.98 10.79 2.63
C GLN A 612 15.79 10.02 3.19
N LEU A 613 14.81 9.66 2.35
CA LEU A 613 13.69 8.79 2.75
C LEU A 613 14.17 7.44 3.26
N THR A 614 15.21 6.87 2.65
CA THR A 614 15.80 5.60 3.10
C THR A 614 16.49 5.75 4.46
N ALA A 615 17.18 6.86 4.70
CA ALA A 615 17.75 7.18 6.02
C ALA A 615 16.65 7.35 7.08
N LEU A 616 15.60 8.13 6.80
CA LEU A 616 14.48 8.35 7.70
C LEU A 616 13.70 7.06 8.01
N ARG A 617 13.60 6.11 7.07
CA ARG A 617 13.01 4.79 7.34
C ARG A 617 13.81 4.02 8.40
N LYS A 618 15.14 4.05 8.30
CA LYS A 618 16.03 3.41 9.30
C LYS A 618 15.90 4.10 10.65
N GLU A 619 15.93 5.44 10.66
CA GLU A 619 15.76 6.23 11.89
C GLU A 619 14.39 5.98 12.55
N LYS A 620 13.31 5.95 11.77
CA LYS A 620 11.97 5.65 12.28
C LYS A 620 11.90 4.27 12.93
N ILE A 621 12.54 3.26 12.33
CA ILE A 621 12.59 1.90 12.90
C ILE A 621 13.34 1.93 14.23
N GLU A 622 14.48 2.64 14.28
CA GLU A 622 15.30 2.74 15.49
C GLU A 622 14.58 3.47 16.64
N VAL A 623 13.96 4.63 16.35
CA VAL A 623 13.18 5.40 17.33
C VAL A 623 12.01 4.56 17.86
N ASN A 624 11.31 3.83 17.00
CA ASN A 624 10.23 2.92 17.45
C ASN A 624 10.76 1.76 18.30
N ARG A 625 11.95 1.24 17.99
CA ARG A 625 12.60 0.18 18.78
C ARG A 625 12.93 0.69 20.18
N LEU A 626 13.58 1.85 20.29
CA LEU A 626 13.92 2.49 21.57
C LEU A 626 12.65 2.83 22.37
N LYS A 627 11.62 3.38 21.71
CA LYS A 627 10.33 3.69 22.35
C LYS A 627 9.69 2.43 22.93
N LYS A 628 9.73 1.32 22.19
CA LYS A 628 9.21 0.04 22.66
C LYS A 628 10.02 -0.51 23.85
N GLN A 629 11.35 -0.38 23.83
CA GLN A 629 12.22 -0.77 24.93
C GLN A 629 11.91 0.01 26.21
N TYR A 630 11.87 1.35 26.14
CA TYR A 630 11.52 2.17 27.31
C TYR A 630 10.09 1.93 27.79
N ALA A 631 9.14 1.66 26.90
CA ALA A 631 7.78 1.30 27.29
C ALA A 631 7.72 -0.08 27.98
N GLU A 632 8.51 -1.05 27.53
CA GLU A 632 8.65 -2.36 28.19
C GLU A 632 9.30 -2.20 29.58
N GLU A 633 10.39 -1.42 29.71
CA GLU A 633 11.04 -1.10 30.99
C GLU A 633 10.10 -0.37 31.96
N MET A 634 9.33 0.61 31.46
CA MET A 634 8.33 1.34 32.25
C MET A 634 7.21 0.39 32.74
N ASN A 635 6.77 -0.55 31.91
CA ASN A 635 5.77 -1.55 32.32
C ASN A 635 6.30 -2.53 33.37
N VAL A 636 7.59 -2.89 33.31
CA VAL A 636 8.26 -3.71 34.33
C VAL A 636 8.32 -2.95 35.66
N LEU A 637 8.80 -1.70 35.67
CA LEU A 637 8.81 -0.86 36.88
C LEU A 637 7.41 -0.67 37.47
N ARG A 638 6.39 -0.49 36.62
CA ARG A 638 4.99 -0.39 37.06
C ARG A 638 4.49 -1.69 37.70
N ALA A 639 4.89 -2.85 37.17
CA ALA A 639 4.56 -4.14 37.76
C ALA A 639 5.25 -4.34 39.13
N GLU A 640 6.52 -3.97 39.24
CA GLU A 640 7.30 -4.01 40.49
C GLU A 640 6.72 -3.06 41.56
N MET A 641 6.27 -1.86 41.19
CA MET A 641 5.58 -0.94 42.10
C MET A 641 4.27 -1.52 42.63
N LYS A 642 3.51 -2.21 41.76
CA LYS A 642 2.24 -2.86 42.12
C LYS A 642 2.43 -4.06 43.03
N GLU A 643 3.49 -4.85 42.81
CA GLU A 643 3.85 -6.00 43.65
C GLU A 643 4.34 -5.57 45.04
N ASN A 644 4.99 -4.40 45.13
CA ASN A 644 5.44 -3.81 46.40
C ASN A 644 4.33 -3.10 47.22
N GLY A 645 3.06 -3.21 46.80
CA GLY A 645 1.90 -2.72 47.55
C GLY A 645 1.71 -1.20 47.52
N ALA A 646 2.28 -0.51 46.52
CA ALA A 646 1.98 0.89 46.28
C ALA A 646 0.72 1.02 45.42
N ASP A 647 -0.25 1.81 45.90
CA ASP A 647 -1.36 2.26 45.06
C ASP A 647 -0.78 3.15 43.96
N VAL A 648 -0.98 2.74 42.71
CA VAL A 648 -0.53 3.48 41.53
C VAL A 648 -1.47 4.67 41.37
N PRO A 649 -1.01 5.93 41.48
CA PRO A 649 -1.87 7.05 41.17
C PRO A 649 -2.28 6.95 39.71
N GLU A 650 -3.59 6.92 39.43
CA GLU A 650 -4.09 7.23 38.10
C GLU A 650 -3.64 8.64 37.70
N PRO A 651 -3.49 8.94 36.40
CA PRO A 651 -2.93 10.22 35.96
C PRO A 651 -3.90 11.35 36.25
N GLU A 652 -3.80 11.93 37.43
CA GLU A 652 -4.48 13.17 37.80
C GLU A 652 -3.51 14.34 37.66
N VAL A 653 -3.98 15.35 36.93
CA VAL A 653 -3.28 16.59 36.59
C VAL A 653 -2.92 17.34 37.88
N VAL A 654 -1.62 17.56 38.11
CA VAL A 654 -1.11 18.25 39.31
C VAL A 654 -1.38 19.76 39.23
N LEU A 655 -1.94 20.33 40.29
CA LEU A 655 -1.66 21.69 40.73
C LEU A 655 -0.80 21.65 42.00
N PRO A 656 0.19 22.55 42.18
CA PRO A 656 1.14 22.49 43.28
C PRO A 656 0.68 23.34 44.48
N ASP A 657 0.87 22.83 45.70
CA ASP A 657 0.99 23.68 46.88
C ASP A 657 1.95 23.06 47.91
N SER A 658 2.32 23.86 48.87
CA SER A 658 3.68 24.17 49.30
C SER A 658 4.03 23.68 50.72
N SER A 659 5.33 23.80 51.02
CA SER A 659 5.97 24.06 52.33
C SER A 659 5.58 23.27 53.59
N ASP A 660 6.58 22.62 54.21
CA ASP A 660 7.11 22.91 55.58
C ASP A 660 8.00 21.72 56.03
N LEU A 661 9.30 21.84 56.36
CA LEU A 661 10.07 22.57 57.39
C LEU A 661 10.75 21.58 58.36
N SER A 662 12.10 21.61 58.34
CA SER A 662 13.14 21.54 59.41
C SER A 662 13.05 20.57 60.62
N ASP A 663 14.15 19.84 60.91
CA ASP A 663 15.22 20.13 61.93
C ASP A 663 15.94 18.83 62.43
N VAL A 664 17.25 18.61 62.18
CA VAL A 664 18.49 18.89 62.99
C VAL A 664 19.05 17.63 63.72
N PRO A 665 20.40 17.46 63.84
CA PRO A 665 21.07 16.15 63.97
C PRO A 665 21.52 15.81 65.39
N GLY A 666 21.67 14.51 65.69
CA GLY A 666 22.21 14.01 66.96
C GLY A 666 23.09 12.78 66.77
N GLU A 667 24.22 12.79 67.48
CA GLU A 667 25.45 11.98 67.37
C GLU A 667 25.31 10.45 67.56
N GLU A 668 26.31 9.73 67.05
CA GLU A 668 26.58 8.30 67.22
C GLU A 668 26.86 7.91 68.69
N PRO A 669 26.71 6.60 69.02
CA PRO A 669 27.93 5.82 69.13
C PRO A 669 27.84 4.39 68.53
N ALA A 670 28.90 4.03 67.81
CA ALA A 670 29.64 2.75 67.67
C ALA A 670 28.97 1.35 67.95
N PRO A 671 29.48 0.29 67.29
CA PRO A 671 28.66 -0.70 66.62
C PRO A 671 28.30 -1.92 67.48
N LYS A 672 27.01 -2.29 67.47
CA LYS A 672 26.58 -3.66 67.79
C LYS A 672 25.84 -4.23 66.59
N LYS A 673 26.35 -5.34 66.04
CA LYS A 673 25.71 -6.14 64.99
C LYS A 673 24.34 -6.61 65.49
N MET A 674 23.28 -5.87 65.17
CA MET A 674 21.89 -6.27 65.39
C MET A 674 21.19 -6.43 64.04
N LYS A 675 20.39 -7.49 63.92
CA LYS A 675 19.55 -7.79 62.77
C LYS A 675 18.63 -6.60 62.46
N PRO A 676 18.32 -6.32 61.17
CA PRO A 676 17.60 -5.11 60.77
C PRO A 676 16.25 -5.02 61.49
N THR A 677 15.98 -3.87 62.12
CA THR A 677 14.69 -3.62 62.78
C THR A 677 13.61 -3.30 61.73
N LYS A 678 12.33 -3.55 62.05
CA LYS A 678 11.18 -3.29 61.14
C LYS A 678 11.11 -1.84 60.61
N ARG A 679 11.79 -0.88 61.26
CA ARG A 679 11.88 0.53 60.85
C ARG A 679 12.88 0.75 59.71
N ASP A 680 14.01 0.05 59.72
CA ASP A 680 15.05 0.14 58.69
C ASP A 680 14.58 -0.47 57.36
N THR A 681 13.82 -1.57 57.44
CA THR A 681 13.22 -2.22 56.27
C THR A 681 12.08 -1.39 55.67
N ALA A 682 11.30 -0.69 56.49
CA ALA A 682 10.27 0.25 56.02
C ALA A 682 10.90 1.47 55.31
N ARG A 683 11.99 2.02 55.86
CA ARG A 683 12.73 3.16 55.27
C ARG A 683 13.40 2.77 53.95
N ALA A 684 13.96 1.56 53.87
CA ALA A 684 14.53 1.00 52.64
C ALA A 684 13.46 0.76 51.55
N LYS A 685 12.28 0.25 51.92
CA LYS A 685 11.14 0.12 51.00
C LYS A 685 10.65 1.46 50.48
N GLN A 686 10.56 2.48 51.34
CA GLN A 686 10.18 3.84 50.94
C GLN A 686 11.21 4.49 50.00
N ALA A 687 12.51 4.27 50.24
CA ALA A 687 13.57 4.76 49.36
C ALA A 687 13.55 4.07 47.98
N SER A 688 13.35 2.75 47.95
CA SER A 688 13.19 1.97 46.72
C SER A 688 11.96 2.40 45.92
N LEU A 689 10.83 2.69 46.59
CA LEU A 689 9.62 3.16 45.92
C LEU A 689 9.82 4.56 45.30
N LYS A 690 10.49 5.47 46.03
CA LYS A 690 10.85 6.81 45.52
C LYS A 690 11.79 6.71 44.31
N GLN A 691 12.75 5.80 44.34
CA GLN A 691 13.65 5.55 43.21
C GLN A 691 12.89 5.01 41.99
N ALA A 692 12.03 4.00 42.17
CA ALA A 692 11.20 3.45 41.10
C ALA A 692 10.27 4.51 40.47
N THR A 693 9.68 5.41 41.28
CA THR A 693 8.88 6.53 40.74
C THR A 693 9.72 7.55 39.97
N ALA A 694 10.96 7.82 40.40
CA ALA A 694 11.85 8.73 39.70
C ALA A 694 12.32 8.13 38.36
N ASP A 695 12.63 6.83 38.34
CA ASP A 695 13.01 6.10 37.12
C ASP A 695 11.82 5.99 36.15
N HIS A 696 10.60 5.78 36.64
CA HIS A 696 9.40 5.83 35.81
C HIS A 696 9.19 7.20 35.16
N ARG A 697 9.35 8.31 35.92
CA ARG A 697 9.26 9.67 35.36
C ARG A 697 10.33 9.93 34.30
N ARG A 698 11.57 9.47 34.55
CA ARG A 698 12.67 9.60 33.59
C ARG A 698 12.38 8.84 32.29
N LEU A 699 11.88 7.60 32.37
CA LEU A 699 11.52 6.82 31.19
C LEU A 699 10.35 7.47 30.42
N ASP A 700 9.38 8.04 31.12
CA ASP A 700 8.28 8.78 30.51
C ASP A 700 8.78 10.04 29.77
N GLU A 701 9.72 10.79 30.34
CA GLU A 701 10.39 11.92 29.66
C GLU A 701 11.14 11.48 28.38
N GLU A 702 11.86 10.36 28.43
CA GLU A 702 12.55 9.81 27.25
C GLU A 702 11.57 9.29 26.19
N ILE A 703 10.46 8.65 26.58
CA ILE A 703 9.37 8.27 25.66
C ILE A 703 8.79 9.51 24.98
N ASN A 704 8.46 10.55 25.75
CA ASN A 704 7.94 11.81 25.22
C ASN A 704 8.94 12.49 24.24
N LYS A 705 10.24 12.41 24.52
CA LYS A 705 11.29 12.90 23.62
C LYS A 705 11.36 12.10 22.32
N LEU A 706 11.23 10.77 22.40
CA LEU A 706 11.15 9.91 21.21
C LEU A 706 9.86 10.15 20.41
N GLU A 707 8.75 10.47 21.07
CA GLU A 707 7.49 10.85 20.40
C GLU A 707 7.64 12.14 19.61
N ARG A 708 8.19 13.20 20.20
CA ARG A 708 8.50 14.46 19.47
C ARG A 708 9.46 14.23 18.30
N ARG A 709 10.45 13.35 18.47
CA ARG A 709 11.36 12.96 17.39
C ARG A 709 10.62 12.22 16.28
N LEU A 710 9.69 11.32 16.63
CA LEU A 710 8.85 10.62 15.67
C LEU A 710 7.94 11.57 14.90
N GLU A 711 7.34 12.56 15.55
CA GLU A 711 6.58 13.62 14.89
C GLU A 711 7.43 14.43 13.91
N GLY A 712 8.68 14.76 14.29
CA GLY A 712 9.66 15.39 13.40
C GLY A 712 9.94 14.54 12.15
N ILE A 713 10.27 13.27 12.35
CA ILE A 713 10.48 12.30 11.27
C ILE A 713 9.25 12.21 10.36
N GLU A 714 8.03 12.24 10.92
CA GLU A 714 6.81 12.17 10.14
C GLU A 714 6.56 13.42 9.30
N ARG A 715 6.90 14.62 9.80
CA ARG A 715 6.89 15.85 9.02
C ARG A 715 7.90 15.80 7.88
N ASP A 716 9.11 15.30 8.13
CA ASP A 716 10.14 15.13 7.09
C ASP A 716 9.74 14.07 6.05
N PHE A 717 9.10 12.99 6.49
CA PHE A 717 8.49 12.01 5.58
C PHE A 717 7.46 12.65 4.68
N ARG A 718 6.54 13.44 5.23
CA ARG A 718 5.51 14.14 4.45
C ARG A 718 6.16 15.06 3.41
N LYS A 719 7.17 15.82 3.83
CA LYS A 719 7.93 16.73 3.00
C LYS A 719 8.56 16.02 1.80
N LEU A 720 9.34 14.97 2.04
CA LEU A 720 10.13 14.28 1.02
C LEU A 720 9.32 13.27 0.19
N LEU A 721 8.40 12.52 0.81
CA LEU A 721 7.59 11.53 0.11
C LEU A 721 6.69 12.19 -0.94
N SER A 722 6.18 13.37 -0.62
CA SER A 722 5.34 14.14 -1.53
C SER A 722 6.11 14.69 -2.73
N THR A 723 7.44 14.86 -2.62
CA THR A 723 8.30 15.23 -3.75
C THR A 723 8.36 14.13 -4.81
N VAL A 724 8.46 12.88 -4.38
CA VAL A 724 8.46 11.72 -5.29
C VAL A 724 7.05 11.45 -5.81
N ARG A 725 6.04 11.54 -4.94
CA ARG A 725 4.65 11.31 -5.30
C ARG A 725 3.68 11.94 -4.31
N VAL A 726 2.99 12.99 -4.75
CA VAL A 726 1.86 13.57 -4.01
C VAL A 726 0.70 12.56 -3.97
N ARG A 727 0.08 12.39 -2.79
CA ARG A 727 -1.04 11.48 -2.57
C ARG A 727 -2.17 12.20 -1.83
N PRO A 728 -3.45 11.86 -2.10
CA PRO A 728 -4.55 12.35 -1.30
C PRO A 728 -4.45 11.78 0.13
N LEU A 729 -5.02 12.48 1.10
CA LEU A 729 -5.14 11.99 2.49
C LEU A 729 -6.01 10.74 2.57
N GLY A 730 -6.97 10.60 1.66
CA GLY A 730 -7.85 9.44 1.58
C GLY A 730 -9.00 9.68 0.62
N LYS A 731 -9.98 8.77 0.65
CA LYS A 731 -11.24 8.86 -0.09
C LYS A 731 -12.41 8.78 0.89
N ASP A 732 -13.52 9.44 0.57
CA ASP A 732 -14.78 9.27 1.30
C ASP A 732 -15.59 8.05 0.79
N ARG A 733 -16.81 7.87 1.34
CA ARG A 733 -17.71 6.78 0.94
C ARG A 733 -18.10 6.81 -0.55
N PHE A 734 -18.12 8.00 -1.18
CA PHE A 734 -18.46 8.21 -2.58
C PHE A 734 -17.23 8.38 -3.49
N PHE A 735 -16.05 7.97 -3.01
CA PHE A 735 -14.78 8.03 -3.73
C PHE A 735 -14.26 9.44 -4.04
N ASN A 736 -14.84 10.49 -3.43
CA ASN A 736 -14.24 11.82 -3.51
C ASN A 736 -12.86 11.78 -2.83
N ARG A 737 -11.84 12.30 -3.50
CA ARG A 737 -10.46 12.34 -3.01
C ARG A 737 -10.24 13.61 -2.20
N VAL A 738 -9.75 13.44 -0.98
CA VAL A 738 -9.43 14.56 -0.10
C VAL A 738 -7.94 14.87 -0.18
N TRP A 739 -7.60 16.10 -0.54
CA TRP A 739 -6.23 16.57 -0.73
C TRP A 739 -5.88 17.68 0.27
N TRP A 740 -4.65 17.63 0.76
CA TRP A 740 -4.06 18.68 1.57
C TRP A 740 -2.59 18.84 1.17
N PHE A 741 -2.20 20.04 0.77
CA PHE A 741 -0.92 20.32 0.13
C PHE A 741 0.09 21.03 1.05
N ASP A 742 -0.25 21.38 2.29
CA ASP A 742 0.74 22.02 3.17
C ASP A 742 1.80 21.03 3.64
N GLY A 743 3.02 21.50 3.85
CA GLY A 743 4.11 20.67 4.38
C GLY A 743 4.75 19.72 3.38
N ILE A 744 4.67 20.02 2.08
CA ILE A 744 5.26 19.21 1.00
C ILE A 744 6.44 19.94 0.36
N GLY A 745 7.45 19.16 -0.08
CA GLY A 745 8.62 19.67 -0.79
C GLY A 745 9.34 20.80 -0.07
N SER A 746 9.38 22.01 -0.66
CA SER A 746 10.07 23.14 -0.03
C SER A 746 9.29 23.85 1.07
N GLY A 747 7.98 23.60 1.20
CA GLY A 747 7.12 24.18 2.23
C GLY A 747 7.18 23.42 3.56
N SER A 748 7.56 24.08 4.65
CA SER A 748 7.52 23.49 6.00
C SER A 748 6.16 23.75 6.68
N LEU A 749 5.74 22.85 7.57
CA LEU A 749 4.54 23.06 8.41
C LEU A 749 4.81 23.97 9.61
N VAL A 750 6.08 24.12 10.00
CA VAL A 750 6.50 24.97 11.11
C VAL A 750 7.84 25.63 10.76
N ASN A 751 8.03 26.86 11.21
CA ASN A 751 9.33 27.52 11.09
C ASN A 751 10.30 27.03 12.19
N ASN A 752 11.54 27.52 12.15
CA ASN A 752 12.57 27.19 13.15
C ASN A 752 12.21 27.61 14.58
N GLY A 753 11.23 28.50 14.76
CA GLY A 753 10.70 28.93 16.06
C GLY A 753 9.43 28.20 16.49
N GLY A 754 9.02 27.14 15.79
CA GLY A 754 7.82 26.35 16.11
C GLY A 754 6.49 26.98 15.69
N VAL A 755 6.50 28.14 15.04
CA VAL A 755 5.30 28.82 14.54
C VAL A 755 4.80 28.12 13.27
N SER A 756 3.53 27.76 13.25
CA SER A 756 2.89 27.05 12.13
C SER A 756 2.88 27.87 10.85
N GLN A 757 3.28 27.27 9.74
CA GLN A 757 3.25 27.86 8.40
C GLN A 757 2.19 27.16 7.53
N TYR A 758 1.73 27.82 6.48
CA TYR A 758 0.80 27.25 5.49
C TYR A 758 1.31 27.51 4.07
N GLY A 759 0.89 26.66 3.14
CA GLY A 759 1.08 26.88 1.70
C GLY A 759 -0.26 27.26 1.06
N ALA A 760 -1.19 26.31 1.04
CA ALA A 760 -2.57 26.54 0.62
C ALA A 760 -3.48 26.94 1.78
N GLY A 761 -3.27 26.39 2.99
CA GLY A 761 -4.12 26.69 4.16
C GLY A 761 -5.59 26.32 3.98
N ARG A 762 -5.88 25.31 3.13
CA ARG A 762 -7.21 24.83 2.77
C ARG A 762 -7.19 23.32 2.54
N VAL A 763 -8.36 22.67 2.58
CA VAL A 763 -8.51 21.24 2.22
C VAL A 763 -9.34 21.13 0.95
N PHE A 764 -8.81 20.43 -0.05
CA PHE A 764 -9.46 20.29 -1.35
C PHE A 764 -10.17 18.96 -1.45
N ILE A 765 -11.37 18.96 -2.04
CA ILE A 765 -12.10 17.77 -2.43
C ILE A 765 -12.10 17.72 -3.95
N GLN A 766 -11.61 16.62 -4.48
CA GLN A 766 -11.75 16.28 -5.89
C GLN A 766 -12.81 15.19 -6.02
N GLY A 767 -13.68 15.31 -7.01
CA GLY A 767 -14.67 14.29 -7.33
C GLY A 767 -14.04 12.93 -7.66
N PRO A 768 -14.86 11.86 -7.70
CA PRO A 768 -14.39 10.52 -8.03
C PRO A 768 -13.78 10.48 -9.44
N SER A 769 -12.73 9.69 -9.65
CA SER A 769 -12.25 9.45 -11.02
C SER A 769 -13.29 8.69 -11.84
N GLU A 770 -13.17 8.74 -13.17
CA GLU A 770 -14.01 7.97 -14.09
C GLU A 770 -14.11 6.48 -13.71
N LEU A 771 -12.98 5.85 -13.37
CA LEU A 771 -12.96 4.47 -12.89
C LEU A 771 -13.73 4.27 -11.57
N ASP A 772 -13.65 5.23 -10.65
CA ASP A 772 -14.37 5.15 -9.37
C ASP A 772 -15.89 5.36 -9.60
N LEU A 773 -16.27 6.22 -10.55
CA LEU A 773 -17.66 6.40 -10.97
C LEU A 773 -18.24 5.15 -11.63
N GLU A 774 -17.45 4.45 -12.44
CA GLU A 774 -17.87 3.19 -13.03
C GLU A 774 -18.12 2.12 -11.94
N LEU A 775 -17.26 2.08 -10.91
CA LEU A 775 -17.49 1.23 -9.73
C LEU A 775 -18.77 1.59 -8.98
N LEU A 776 -19.08 2.89 -8.86
CA LEU A 776 -20.33 3.36 -8.24
C LEU A 776 -21.56 2.97 -9.07
N LYS A 777 -21.51 3.11 -10.40
CA LYS A 777 -22.60 2.75 -11.31
C LYS A 777 -22.88 1.25 -11.35
N ASN A 778 -21.85 0.42 -11.18
CA ASN A 778 -21.97 -1.03 -11.19
C ASN A 778 -22.66 -1.60 -9.93
N ARG A 779 -22.90 -0.78 -8.89
CA ARG A 779 -23.76 -1.14 -7.74
C ARG A 779 -25.21 -0.78 -8.04
N THR A 780 -25.93 -1.69 -8.71
CA THR A 780 -27.35 -1.50 -9.07
C THR A 780 -28.34 -1.78 -7.94
N GLU A 781 -27.92 -2.47 -6.86
CA GLU A 781 -28.79 -2.86 -5.74
C GLU A 781 -29.05 -1.72 -4.73
N ASP A 782 -28.18 -0.71 -4.70
CA ASP A 782 -28.34 0.48 -3.87
C ASP A 782 -28.64 1.64 -4.82
N ASN A 783 -29.68 2.44 -4.60
CA ASN A 783 -29.91 3.67 -5.38
C ASN A 783 -28.82 4.71 -5.03
N VAL A 784 -27.58 4.47 -5.48
CA VAL A 784 -26.37 5.21 -5.08
C VAL A 784 -26.52 6.68 -5.42
N GLU A 785 -27.12 6.99 -6.55
CA GLU A 785 -27.32 8.37 -6.99
C GLU A 785 -28.31 9.14 -6.09
N GLU A 786 -29.42 8.51 -5.69
CA GLU A 786 -30.36 9.09 -4.71
C GLU A 786 -29.68 9.29 -3.36
N ARG A 787 -28.86 8.33 -2.95
CA ARG A 787 -28.11 8.41 -1.70
C ARG A 787 -27.04 9.50 -1.71
N ARG A 788 -26.39 9.75 -2.86
CA ARG A 788 -25.51 10.91 -3.07
C ARG A 788 -26.30 12.22 -2.95
N LYS A 789 -27.50 12.29 -3.54
CA LYS A 789 -28.38 13.46 -3.42
C LYS A 789 -28.80 13.72 -1.96
N GLU A 790 -29.06 12.69 -1.17
CA GLU A 790 -29.40 12.81 0.26
C GLU A 790 -28.19 13.19 1.13
N GLU A 791 -27.06 12.48 0.98
CA GLU A 791 -25.89 12.61 1.87
C GLU A 791 -24.89 13.68 1.43
N GLU A 792 -24.64 13.90 0.14
CA GLU A 792 -23.78 15.00 -0.34
C GLU A 792 -24.56 16.30 -0.58
N GLY A 793 -25.87 16.20 -0.85
CA GLY A 793 -26.67 17.31 -1.35
C GLY A 793 -26.44 17.58 -2.84
N ILE A 794 -27.46 18.08 -3.53
CA ILE A 794 -27.41 18.37 -4.98
C ILE A 794 -26.29 19.37 -5.31
N GLU A 795 -26.17 20.43 -4.52
CA GLU A 795 -25.16 21.49 -4.71
C GLU A 795 -23.73 21.02 -4.36
N GLY A 796 -23.61 20.04 -3.45
CA GLY A 796 -22.33 19.51 -2.99
C GLY A 796 -21.83 18.32 -3.79
N MET A 797 -22.58 17.81 -4.77
CA MET A 797 -22.23 16.63 -5.55
C MET A 797 -21.19 16.98 -6.62
N LEU A 798 -20.03 16.32 -6.56
CA LEU A 798 -18.93 16.53 -7.50
C LEU A 798 -18.93 15.47 -8.62
N GLY A 799 -18.75 15.93 -9.85
CA GLY A 799 -18.48 15.10 -11.03
C GLY A 799 -17.02 14.66 -11.12
N PRO A 800 -16.65 13.85 -12.13
CA PRO A 800 -15.25 13.57 -12.40
C PRO A 800 -14.51 14.85 -12.77
N SER A 801 -13.30 14.99 -12.24
CA SER A 801 -12.44 16.19 -12.38
C SER A 801 -12.97 17.45 -11.71
N ASP A 802 -14.19 17.47 -11.15
CA ASP A 802 -14.65 18.60 -10.36
C ASP A 802 -13.81 18.76 -9.08
N TRP A 803 -13.50 20.01 -8.74
CA TRP A 803 -12.86 20.38 -7.49
C TRP A 803 -13.76 21.28 -6.64
N ALA A 804 -13.61 21.18 -5.33
CA ALA A 804 -14.16 22.09 -4.35
C ALA A 804 -13.22 22.22 -3.15
N VAL A 805 -13.45 23.20 -2.28
CA VAL A 805 -12.55 23.48 -1.15
C VAL A 805 -13.32 23.76 0.14
N PHE A 806 -12.75 23.34 1.27
CA PHE A 806 -13.10 23.83 2.60
C PHE A 806 -12.02 24.82 3.05
N SER A 807 -12.47 26.02 3.41
CA SER A 807 -11.57 27.13 3.78
C SER A 807 -11.74 27.59 5.22
N ASP A 808 -12.80 27.14 5.90
CA ASP A 808 -13.11 27.53 7.26
C ASP A 808 -12.98 26.39 8.26
N GLN A 809 -12.65 26.74 9.50
CA GLN A 809 -12.54 25.75 10.57
C GLN A 809 -13.87 25.03 10.82
N GLU A 810 -14.98 25.77 10.83
CA GLU A 810 -16.30 25.22 11.11
C GLU A 810 -16.65 24.15 10.07
N GLU A 811 -16.52 24.46 8.78
CA GLU A 811 -16.74 23.52 7.67
C GLU A 811 -15.91 22.24 7.81
N LEU A 812 -14.64 22.38 8.21
CA LEU A 812 -13.73 21.25 8.41
C LEU A 812 -14.15 20.38 9.60
N ASP A 813 -14.50 20.99 10.73
CA ASP A 813 -15.01 20.27 11.90
C ASP A 813 -16.33 19.54 11.55
N GLU A 814 -17.20 20.17 10.75
CA GLU A 814 -18.42 19.53 10.23
C GLU A 814 -18.11 18.33 9.33
N PHE A 815 -17.13 18.46 8.44
CA PHE A 815 -16.72 17.41 7.52
C PHE A 815 -16.13 16.23 8.28
N MET A 816 -15.30 16.49 9.28
CA MET A 816 -14.69 15.47 10.12
C MET A 816 -15.73 14.72 10.98
N ALA A 817 -16.80 15.40 11.38
CA ALA A 817 -17.94 14.81 12.07
C ALA A 817 -18.83 13.97 11.14
N TRP A 818 -18.94 14.32 9.86
CA TRP A 818 -19.71 13.59 8.85
C TRP A 818 -19.07 12.23 8.47
N LEU A 819 -17.73 12.12 8.51
CA LEU A 819 -17.02 10.88 8.20
C LEU A 819 -17.32 9.74 9.19
N ASN A 820 -17.67 8.56 8.65
CA ASN A 820 -18.12 7.39 9.38
C ASN A 820 -16.98 6.37 9.59
N SER A 821 -16.59 6.17 10.84
CA SER A 821 -15.51 5.25 11.22
C SER A 821 -15.85 3.76 11.03
N LYS A 822 -17.09 3.42 10.64
CA LYS A 822 -17.51 2.06 10.32
C LYS A 822 -17.13 1.63 8.90
N GLY A 823 -16.84 2.57 8.01
CA GLY A 823 -16.40 2.32 6.62
C GLY A 823 -14.89 2.16 6.51
N ASN A 824 -14.43 1.31 5.59
CA ASN A 824 -13.01 1.04 5.35
C ASN A 824 -12.25 2.28 4.83
N ARG A 825 -12.82 3.04 3.90
CA ARG A 825 -12.18 4.24 3.33
C ARG A 825 -12.23 5.40 4.32
N GLU A 826 -13.39 5.61 4.92
CA GLU A 826 -13.60 6.73 5.82
C GLU A 826 -12.87 6.59 7.15
N VAL A 827 -12.70 5.38 7.69
CA VAL A 827 -11.85 5.18 8.88
C VAL A 827 -10.38 5.50 8.59
N ALA A 828 -9.89 5.15 7.40
CA ALA A 828 -8.52 5.44 6.97
C ALA A 828 -8.31 6.95 6.72
N LEU A 829 -9.29 7.61 6.09
CA LEU A 829 -9.30 9.06 5.90
C LEU A 829 -9.35 9.80 7.24
N LYS A 830 -10.25 9.38 8.14
CA LYS A 830 -10.38 9.91 9.51
C LYS A 830 -9.07 9.79 10.28
N GLY A 831 -8.43 8.62 10.26
CA GLY A 831 -7.12 8.43 10.90
C GLY A 831 -6.03 9.35 10.33
N SER A 832 -6.02 9.56 9.02
CA SER A 832 -5.06 10.47 8.36
C SER A 832 -5.35 11.93 8.69
N LEU A 833 -6.61 12.36 8.71
CA LEU A 833 -7.02 13.71 9.09
C LEU A 833 -6.70 13.99 10.56
N THR A 834 -7.06 13.08 11.49
CA THR A 834 -6.75 13.24 12.92
C THR A 834 -5.26 13.43 13.17
N LYS A 835 -4.41 12.67 12.48
CA LYS A 835 -2.96 12.79 12.60
C LYS A 835 -2.44 14.18 12.23
N TRP A 836 -2.99 14.79 11.18
CA TRP A 836 -2.51 16.08 10.65
C TRP A 836 -3.37 17.27 11.09
N TRP A 837 -4.46 17.02 11.83
CA TRP A 837 -5.47 18.00 12.22
C TRP A 837 -4.90 19.26 12.89
N PRO A 838 -3.95 19.17 13.84
CA PRO A 838 -3.38 20.36 14.48
C PRO A 838 -2.71 21.30 13.48
N HIS A 839 -2.04 20.74 12.47
CA HIS A 839 -1.36 21.51 11.43
C HIS A 839 -2.35 22.06 10.40
N ILE A 840 -3.35 21.28 10.00
CA ILE A 840 -4.42 21.72 9.09
C ILE A 840 -5.14 22.93 9.69
N LEU A 841 -5.66 22.82 10.91
CA LEU A 841 -6.40 23.90 11.56
C LEU A 841 -5.54 25.13 11.82
N SER A 842 -4.28 24.94 12.24
CA SER A 842 -3.39 26.08 12.44
C SER A 842 -3.05 26.79 11.13
N GLY A 843 -2.93 26.05 10.02
CA GLY A 843 -2.70 26.63 8.68
C GLY A 843 -3.91 27.45 8.21
N VAL A 844 -5.12 26.90 8.33
CA VAL A 844 -6.39 27.57 8.02
C VAL A 844 -6.55 28.87 8.82
N LYS A 845 -6.33 28.80 10.14
CA LYS A 845 -6.40 29.98 11.03
C LYS A 845 -5.40 31.07 10.62
N ARG A 846 -4.16 30.67 10.28
CA ARG A 846 -3.12 31.61 9.90
C ARG A 846 -3.43 32.28 8.56
N ARG A 847 -3.87 31.50 7.56
CA ARG A 847 -4.35 32.03 6.28
C ARG A 847 -5.47 33.05 6.49
N MET A 848 -6.47 32.71 7.29
CA MET A 848 -7.59 33.60 7.56
C MET A 848 -7.14 34.89 8.28
N ALA A 849 -6.16 34.80 9.19
CA ALA A 849 -5.57 35.98 9.82
C ALA A 849 -4.84 36.88 8.81
N ASP A 850 -4.09 36.30 7.88
CA ASP A 850 -3.35 37.06 6.86
C ASP A 850 -4.30 37.74 5.86
N ILE A 851 -5.37 37.06 5.43
CA ILE A 851 -6.43 37.64 4.59
C ILE A 851 -7.10 38.80 5.30
N ASN A 852 -7.48 38.61 6.57
CA ASN A 852 -8.10 39.67 7.36
C ASN A 852 -7.14 40.84 7.63
N ALA A 853 -5.85 40.58 7.83
CA ALA A 853 -4.84 41.62 7.98
C ALA A 853 -4.71 42.46 6.70
N SER A 854 -4.74 41.79 5.55
CA SER A 854 -4.68 42.44 4.23
C SER A 854 -5.96 43.23 3.92
N ALA A 855 -7.13 42.69 4.30
CA ALA A 855 -8.42 43.38 4.18
C ALA A 855 -8.59 44.57 5.15
N ARG A 856 -7.91 44.54 6.31
CA ARG A 856 -7.91 45.61 7.34
C ARG A 856 -6.94 46.77 7.04
N LEU A 857 -6.37 46.84 5.84
CA LEU A 857 -5.59 47.98 5.37
C LEU A 857 -6.41 49.10 4.65
N PRO A 858 -7.61 49.57 5.07
CA PRO A 858 -8.08 50.89 4.66
C PRO A 858 -7.36 51.98 5.48
N GLU A 859 -6.66 52.89 4.77
CA GLU A 859 -6.13 54.19 5.23
C GLU A 859 -6.10 54.40 6.76
N ALA A 860 -5.00 54.02 7.40
CA ALA A 860 -4.74 54.42 8.77
C ALA A 860 -4.63 55.95 8.86
N ARG A 861 -5.71 56.58 9.33
CA ARG A 861 -5.81 57.93 9.95
C ARG A 861 -4.50 58.73 9.93
N ARG A 862 -4.30 59.55 8.90
CA ARG A 862 -3.50 60.78 9.00
C ARG A 862 -4.26 61.95 8.40
N SER A 863 -4.45 62.95 9.25
CA SER A 863 -4.82 64.35 9.02
C SER A 863 -5.46 64.73 7.68
N THR A 864 -6.67 65.27 7.78
CA THR A 864 -7.55 65.85 6.74
C THR A 864 -7.00 67.11 6.06
N ARG A 865 -5.79 67.08 5.48
CA ARG A 865 -5.30 68.20 4.64
C ARG A 865 -4.34 67.79 3.52
N ALA A 866 -4.71 66.79 2.72
CA ALA A 866 -4.21 66.57 1.36
C ALA A 866 -5.04 65.46 0.69
N LYS A 867 -6.27 65.78 0.26
CA LYS A 867 -7.21 64.82 -0.34
C LYS A 867 -7.32 65.09 -1.84
N ALA A 868 -6.64 64.28 -2.65
CA ALA A 868 -6.99 63.85 -4.02
C ALA A 868 -5.73 63.33 -4.76
N ALA A 869 -5.22 62.11 -4.47
CA ALA A 869 -4.32 61.38 -5.39
C ALA A 869 -3.90 59.94 -5.01
N SER A 870 -3.94 59.46 -3.76
CA SER A 870 -3.41 58.11 -3.48
C SER A 870 -4.50 57.04 -3.52
N GLY A 871 -4.62 56.37 -4.68
CA GLY A 871 -5.41 55.16 -4.84
C GLY A 871 -4.86 53.95 -4.08
N TYR A 872 -5.52 52.80 -4.24
CA TYR A 872 -5.06 51.50 -3.76
C TYR A 872 -3.63 51.20 -4.23
N ASP A 873 -2.69 51.06 -3.30
CA ASP A 873 -1.27 50.83 -3.58
C ASP A 873 -1.00 49.31 -3.72
N VAL A 874 -1.08 48.81 -4.95
CA VAL A 874 -0.83 47.40 -5.33
C VAL A 874 0.55 46.91 -4.87
N SER A 875 1.54 47.80 -4.74
CA SER A 875 2.91 47.43 -4.33
C SER A 875 3.00 46.86 -2.91
N ARG A 876 1.95 47.07 -2.09
CA ARG A 876 1.87 46.57 -0.72
C ARG A 876 1.19 45.21 -0.60
N GLU A 877 0.66 44.68 -1.70
CA GLU A 877 0.05 43.35 -1.67
C GLU A 877 1.09 42.26 -1.36
N PRO A 878 0.74 41.20 -0.62
CA PRO A 878 1.69 40.17 -0.20
C PRO A 878 2.51 39.57 -1.34
N TYR A 879 1.88 39.33 -2.50
CA TYR A 879 2.55 38.74 -3.66
C TYR A 879 3.57 39.70 -4.33
N MET A 880 3.40 41.02 -4.16
CA MET A 880 4.36 42.04 -4.63
C MET A 880 5.53 42.21 -3.67
N LEU A 881 5.32 41.94 -2.37
CA LEU A 881 6.35 41.97 -1.33
C LEU A 881 7.15 40.67 -1.22
N TRP A 882 6.72 39.61 -1.92
CA TRP A 882 7.42 38.33 -1.94
C TRP A 882 8.83 38.50 -2.52
N THR A 883 9.81 37.87 -1.87
CA THR A 883 11.22 37.93 -2.27
C THR A 883 11.86 36.55 -2.29
N ASN A 884 12.62 36.25 -3.35
CA ASN A 884 13.32 34.98 -3.47
C ASN A 884 14.63 34.97 -2.67
N ARG A 885 14.55 34.58 -1.40
CA ARG A 885 15.71 34.45 -0.50
C ARG A 885 16.69 33.35 -0.88
N LYS A 886 16.31 32.41 -1.76
CA LYS A 886 17.18 31.31 -2.21
C LYS A 886 18.02 31.68 -3.43
N ALA A 887 17.58 32.65 -4.24
CA ALA A 887 18.34 33.13 -5.40
C ALA A 887 19.64 33.84 -5.00
N THR A 888 19.65 34.55 -3.86
CA THR A 888 20.83 35.28 -3.36
C THR A 888 21.88 34.40 -2.70
N SER A 889 21.49 33.21 -2.23
CA SER A 889 22.36 32.26 -1.53
C SER A 889 22.98 31.19 -2.44
N ALA A 890 22.51 31.08 -3.67
CA ALA A 890 23.05 30.14 -4.64
C ALA A 890 24.38 30.68 -5.20
N PRO A 891 25.45 29.88 -5.29
CA PRO A 891 26.59 30.26 -6.12
C PRO A 891 26.04 30.52 -7.53
N ALA A 892 26.46 31.62 -8.15
CA ALA A 892 26.11 31.90 -9.53
C ALA A 892 26.41 30.63 -10.38
N PRO A 893 25.46 30.18 -11.20
CA PRO A 893 25.62 28.94 -11.98
C PRO A 893 26.85 29.01 -12.89
#